data_AF-A0AAR2J401-F1
#
_entry.id   AF-A0AAR2J401-F1
#
_cell.length_a   1.000
_cell.length_b   1.000
_cell.length_c   1.000
_cell.angle_alpha   90.00
_cell.angle_beta   90.00
_cell.angle_gamma   90.00
#
_symmetry.space_group_name_H-M   'P 1'
#
loop_
_entity.id
_entity.type
_entity.pdbx_description
1 polymer ?
#
loop_
_entity_poly.entity_id
_entity_poly.type
_entity_poly.pdbx_seq_one_letter_code
_entity_poly.pdbx_strand_id
1 'polypeptide(L)'
;QTMDRKLQKAKSRAQNSSNFKEEASICNQLGELLAKNGDYQAAIEEHRQELVLSETLHDVIGCAVANRRIGECYAELGNIKAALKHQRQHLDLARSVSDAAEEQRALATIGRTYLFLHDRDQSQDSLKQAKDAFKKSLAIVDERLEGTVSARERSEMRARLLLNLGFVCDGLKDPQRCSDFIRQSIYISEKNNFTEDLYRANFNLGSIHFRNGQHSLAIRCFEKSKECARKMSDKFSESECFYNIGKVLLNLGDFLAARRSLKKAFRLGSQQPVEREAVKRELRYAIRGCELEDAMSNISNKLTQEALGLAEGLGDLYCKAGCYTKALDAYHTQLSCAKALGKPARELAVIHVSLAATFSDLRQYHKAIEHYRHELELRQGNAKEECETWLNIASCQEDWGKSMEELDSSYTAALSCAERAAHNKLQRRVLRAWLQVQKRVNSADTDTTEARLQKLCEAEGHGLEESDDEEEEVLQNSEPLDSDIQLSDSGKRNEKGETVLHRACIEGNLKQVQYLVEQGHPLNPRDNCGWTPLHEASNHGHLEIVALLLDRGANINDPGGAQCDGVTPLHDALICGNFKVARLLVQRGALVKTLWFWFVLQTQAAPQITAHIMPAPIRMRVRVQNNVFLIPVPHRYSCTVSWLCEQAAQRYYQTCGLLPHLSLQKEGALLSPTDLLLAVLHTNEEVLAEVCSWDLPPLAERYKKACTSLAVEENKRVLRLCEVQDGSPCVTVCGLSLAPACLLPLLRALKLQDSLTELRLSANRLCDDLLPELVSAATTMPRLRLLDISANQITGEGIKKTVNTLEGRSEPCLEELNLSMNPLGDGWSQALACLLSGCPLLTTISLQACGLTARFLQQHRILLASALTDTGHLRSVCLSYNTLGSTGFELVLKTLPLQCLTHLELKAVCKGPTEQPALDLLADCSLTHLSLAANGLTDQNIRSLARCIPLCPSLVSLDLSANPAVTSEGLHSLLGALREAQRPLTHLNLQGNSQLRGMFCTVYMLHYLTQCIGEANALGRIPTISLTAIAFPQNTCITGFVKVNPHVCHVACFN
;
A
#
# COMPACT_ATOMS: atom_id res chain seq x y z
N GLN A 1 -0.32 -28.92 -21.63
CA GLN A 1 0.43 -29.98 -22.32
C GLN A 1 0.00 -31.40 -21.91
N THR A 2 -0.06 -31.76 -20.62
CA THR A 2 -0.48 -33.11 -20.20
C THR A 2 -1.95 -33.43 -20.45
N MET A 3 -2.85 -32.44 -20.34
CA MET A 3 -4.29 -32.61 -20.61
C MET A 3 -4.59 -32.70 -22.12
N ASP A 4 -3.97 -31.83 -22.92
CA ASP A 4 -4.04 -31.82 -24.39
C ASP A 4 -3.67 -33.19 -25.00
N ARG A 5 -2.52 -33.77 -24.61
CA ARG A 5 -2.13 -35.12 -25.03
C ARG A 5 -3.11 -36.22 -24.62
N LYS A 6 -3.84 -36.06 -23.50
CA LYS A 6 -4.86 -37.03 -23.08
C LYS A 6 -6.11 -36.92 -23.95
N LEU A 7 -6.57 -35.70 -24.23
CA LEU A 7 -7.73 -35.45 -25.08
C LEU A 7 -7.47 -35.88 -26.53
N GLN A 8 -6.29 -35.61 -27.08
CA GLN A 8 -5.92 -36.10 -28.41
C GLN A 8 -5.94 -37.64 -28.49
N LYS A 9 -5.41 -38.33 -27.47
CA LYS A 9 -5.49 -39.81 -27.41
C LYS A 9 -6.93 -40.31 -27.27
N ALA A 10 -7.77 -39.61 -26.52
CA ALA A 10 -9.19 -39.94 -26.39
C ALA A 10 -9.92 -39.75 -27.73
N LYS A 11 -9.63 -38.65 -28.45
CA LYS A 11 -10.16 -38.37 -29.79
C LYS A 11 -9.82 -39.49 -30.77
N SER A 12 -8.55 -39.91 -30.84
CA SER A 12 -8.14 -41.03 -31.70
C SER A 12 -8.83 -42.35 -31.34
N ARG A 13 -9.12 -42.60 -30.05
CA ARG A 13 -9.89 -43.79 -29.64
C ARG A 13 -11.34 -43.71 -30.09
N ALA A 14 -11.99 -42.56 -29.90
CA ALA A 14 -13.38 -42.33 -30.33
C ALA A 14 -13.53 -42.51 -31.85
N GLN A 15 -12.56 -41.98 -32.62
CA GLN A 15 -12.46 -42.15 -34.08
C GLN A 15 -12.33 -43.63 -34.48
N ASN A 16 -11.42 -44.36 -33.84
CA ASN A 16 -11.22 -45.79 -34.10
C ASN A 16 -12.45 -46.64 -33.75
N SER A 17 -13.25 -46.21 -32.78
CA SER A 17 -14.53 -46.84 -32.42
C SER A 17 -15.74 -46.30 -33.19
N SER A 18 -15.55 -45.35 -34.12
CA SER A 18 -16.63 -44.65 -34.85
C SER A 18 -17.71 -44.05 -33.95
N ASN A 19 -17.34 -43.58 -32.76
CA ASN A 19 -18.25 -42.95 -31.82
C ASN A 19 -18.32 -41.43 -32.06
N PHE A 20 -19.09 -41.01 -33.06
CA PHE A 20 -19.17 -39.61 -33.49
C PHE A 20 -19.62 -38.65 -32.39
N LYS A 21 -20.47 -39.09 -31.46
CA LYS A 21 -20.96 -38.24 -30.36
C LYS A 21 -19.87 -37.95 -29.33
N GLU A 22 -19.08 -38.97 -28.98
CA GLU A 22 -17.94 -38.81 -28.09
C GLU A 22 -16.83 -38.03 -28.76
N GLU A 23 -16.58 -38.24 -30.06
CA GLU A 23 -15.63 -37.46 -30.84
C GLU A 23 -15.99 -35.97 -30.86
N ALA A 24 -17.25 -35.62 -31.16
CA ALA A 24 -17.71 -34.22 -31.15
C ALA A 24 -17.51 -33.56 -29.78
N SER A 25 -17.83 -34.27 -28.69
CA SER A 25 -17.62 -33.77 -27.33
C SER A 25 -16.13 -33.54 -27.00
N ILE A 26 -15.24 -34.43 -27.47
CA ILE A 26 -13.80 -34.26 -27.27
C ILE A 26 -13.25 -33.12 -28.12
N CYS A 27 -13.70 -32.95 -29.36
CA CYS A 27 -13.35 -31.82 -30.22
C CYS A 27 -13.71 -30.48 -29.57
N ASN A 28 -14.91 -30.37 -28.97
CA ASN A 28 -15.31 -29.18 -28.20
C ASN A 28 -14.34 -28.90 -27.05
N GLN A 29 -14.04 -29.91 -26.22
CA GLN A 29 -13.12 -29.77 -25.09
C GLN A 29 -11.70 -29.39 -25.53
N LEU A 30 -11.23 -29.95 -26.65
CA LEU A 30 -9.92 -29.67 -27.20
C LEU A 30 -9.85 -28.25 -27.76
N GLY A 31 -10.87 -27.83 -28.52
CA GLY A 31 -11.01 -26.47 -29.03
C GLY A 31 -11.04 -25.42 -27.91
N GLU A 32 -11.80 -25.65 -26.83
CA GLU A 32 -11.81 -24.77 -25.66
C GLU A 32 -10.43 -24.66 -24.99
N LEU A 33 -9.69 -25.77 -24.90
CA LEU A 33 -8.36 -25.79 -24.30
C LEU A 33 -7.33 -25.06 -25.17
N LEU A 34 -7.41 -25.23 -26.49
CA LEU A 34 -6.56 -24.53 -27.47
C LEU A 34 -6.83 -23.02 -27.47
N ALA A 35 -8.11 -22.63 -27.47
CA ALA A 35 -8.51 -21.22 -27.38
C ALA A 35 -8.02 -20.57 -26.08
N LYS A 36 -8.09 -21.27 -24.94
CA LYS A 36 -7.53 -20.80 -23.65
C LYS A 36 -6.02 -20.60 -23.67
N ASN A 37 -5.30 -21.33 -24.52
CA ASN A 37 -3.85 -21.15 -24.69
C ASN A 37 -3.48 -20.10 -25.74
N GLY A 38 -4.48 -19.46 -26.37
CA GLY A 38 -4.28 -18.45 -27.42
C GLY A 38 -4.07 -19.01 -28.83
N ASP A 39 -4.19 -20.33 -29.03
CA ASP A 39 -4.09 -20.94 -30.36
C ASP A 39 -5.48 -21.03 -31.02
N TYR A 40 -5.99 -19.87 -31.43
CA TYR A 40 -7.33 -19.73 -32.00
C TYR A 40 -7.48 -20.42 -33.36
N GLN A 41 -6.41 -20.54 -34.14
CA GLN A 41 -6.46 -21.19 -35.45
C GLN A 41 -6.67 -22.70 -35.28
N ALA A 42 -5.89 -23.35 -34.41
CA ALA A 42 -6.09 -24.76 -34.10
C ALA A 42 -7.46 -25.02 -33.45
N ALA A 43 -7.92 -24.12 -32.57
CA ALA A 43 -9.24 -24.21 -31.96
C ALA A 43 -10.38 -24.17 -32.99
N ILE A 44 -10.27 -23.32 -34.02
CA ILE A 44 -11.27 -23.25 -35.09
C ILE A 44 -11.37 -24.57 -35.85
N GLU A 45 -10.24 -25.22 -36.15
CA GLU A 45 -10.26 -26.51 -36.86
C GLU A 45 -10.92 -27.61 -36.03
N GLU A 46 -10.66 -27.64 -34.71
CA GLU A 46 -11.33 -28.56 -33.80
C GLU A 46 -12.86 -28.32 -33.71
N HIS A 47 -13.29 -27.06 -33.61
CA HIS A 47 -14.72 -26.73 -33.60
C HIS A 47 -15.40 -26.90 -34.98
N ARG A 48 -14.67 -26.79 -36.09
CA ARG A 48 -15.18 -27.15 -37.42
C ARG A 48 -15.43 -28.65 -37.52
N GLN A 49 -14.53 -29.46 -36.96
CA GLN A 49 -14.74 -30.91 -36.90
C GLN A 49 -15.92 -31.26 -35.99
N GLU A 50 -16.07 -30.60 -34.83
CA GLU A 50 -17.27 -30.70 -33.98
C GLU A 50 -18.55 -30.38 -34.75
N LEU A 51 -18.55 -29.30 -35.55
CA LEU A 51 -19.70 -28.89 -36.35
C LEU A 51 -20.11 -29.97 -37.36
N VAL A 52 -19.17 -30.48 -38.16
CA VAL A 52 -19.44 -31.52 -39.16
C VAL A 52 -19.99 -32.81 -38.51
N LEU A 53 -19.42 -33.21 -37.36
CA LEU A 53 -19.91 -34.35 -36.61
C LEU A 53 -21.32 -34.13 -36.06
N SER A 54 -21.61 -32.93 -35.56
CA SER A 54 -22.93 -32.57 -35.04
C SER A 54 -24.00 -32.52 -36.14
N GLU A 55 -23.66 -32.02 -37.32
CA GLU A 55 -24.53 -32.02 -38.51
C GLU A 55 -24.87 -33.46 -38.94
N THR A 56 -23.86 -34.34 -38.93
CA THR A 56 -24.02 -35.77 -39.25
C THR A 56 -24.93 -36.48 -38.24
N LEU A 57 -24.86 -36.08 -36.97
CA LEU A 57 -25.70 -36.61 -35.89
C LEU A 57 -27.09 -35.95 -35.83
N HIS A 58 -27.35 -34.94 -36.67
CA HIS A 58 -28.54 -34.09 -36.61
C HIS A 58 -28.75 -33.42 -35.23
N ASP A 59 -27.65 -33.11 -34.53
CA ASP A 59 -27.65 -32.40 -33.24
C ASP A 59 -27.62 -30.88 -33.49
N VAL A 60 -28.81 -30.27 -33.58
CA VAL A 60 -28.95 -28.84 -33.84
C VAL A 60 -28.33 -27.97 -32.73
N ILE A 61 -28.36 -28.43 -31.48
CA ILE A 61 -27.76 -27.70 -30.34
C ILE A 61 -26.23 -27.80 -30.42
N GLY A 62 -25.70 -28.98 -30.74
CA GLY A 62 -24.26 -29.16 -31.03
C GLY A 62 -23.78 -28.22 -32.14
N CYS A 63 -24.52 -28.12 -33.24
CA CYS A 63 -24.22 -27.18 -34.33
C CYS A 63 -24.25 -25.70 -33.89
N ALA A 64 -25.22 -25.34 -33.06
CA ALA A 64 -25.33 -24.00 -32.47
C ALA A 64 -24.10 -23.66 -31.60
N VAL A 65 -23.71 -24.57 -30.70
CA VAL A 65 -22.55 -24.39 -29.81
C VAL A 65 -21.25 -24.31 -30.62
N ALA A 66 -21.04 -25.18 -31.61
CA ALA A 66 -19.86 -25.15 -32.45
C ALA A 66 -19.74 -23.83 -33.22
N ASN A 67 -20.85 -23.33 -33.80
CA ASN A 67 -20.88 -22.02 -34.47
C ASN A 67 -20.57 -20.86 -33.51
N ARG A 68 -21.07 -20.91 -32.26
CA ARG A 68 -20.72 -19.93 -31.23
C ARG A 68 -19.21 -19.91 -30.98
N ARG A 69 -18.60 -21.09 -30.78
CA ARG A 69 -17.17 -21.24 -30.49
C ARG A 69 -16.27 -20.80 -31.64
N ILE A 70 -16.62 -21.16 -32.88
CA ILE A 70 -15.91 -20.68 -34.09
C ILE A 70 -16.02 -19.15 -34.18
N GLY A 71 -17.20 -18.59 -33.93
CA GLY A 71 -17.44 -17.16 -33.93
C GLY A 71 -16.61 -16.40 -32.89
N GLU A 72 -16.51 -16.93 -31.66
CA GLU A 72 -15.66 -16.40 -30.59
C GLU A 72 -14.18 -16.38 -31.02
N CYS A 73 -13.66 -17.47 -31.59
CA CYS A 73 -12.27 -17.55 -32.05
C CYS A 73 -11.96 -16.57 -33.20
N TYR A 74 -12.90 -16.41 -34.16
CA TYR A 74 -12.73 -15.41 -35.22
C TYR A 74 -12.74 -13.98 -34.72
N ALA A 75 -13.51 -13.68 -33.67
CA ALA A 75 -13.51 -12.36 -33.05
C ALA A 75 -12.14 -12.05 -32.42
N GLU A 76 -11.54 -13.00 -31.69
CA GLU A 76 -10.20 -12.86 -31.10
C GLU A 76 -9.09 -12.70 -32.16
N LEU A 77 -9.20 -13.41 -33.30
CA LEU A 77 -8.32 -13.21 -34.47
C LEU A 77 -8.57 -11.89 -35.21
N GLY A 78 -9.59 -11.12 -34.83
CA GLY A 78 -9.93 -9.86 -35.47
C GLY A 78 -10.71 -9.96 -36.78
N ASN A 79 -11.17 -11.15 -37.18
CA ASN A 79 -11.99 -11.33 -38.37
C ASN A 79 -13.48 -11.18 -38.03
N ILE A 80 -13.91 -9.93 -37.85
CA ILE A 80 -15.26 -9.59 -37.39
C ILE A 80 -16.35 -10.05 -38.34
N LYS A 81 -16.10 -10.01 -39.66
CA LYS A 81 -17.05 -10.45 -40.68
C LYS A 81 -17.35 -11.95 -40.54
N ALA A 82 -16.31 -12.77 -40.40
CA ALA A 82 -16.47 -14.21 -40.19
C ALA A 82 -17.11 -14.52 -38.83
N ALA A 83 -16.70 -13.81 -37.77
CA ALA A 83 -17.27 -13.96 -36.44
C ALA A 83 -18.78 -13.73 -36.42
N LEU A 84 -19.24 -12.59 -36.95
CA LEU A 84 -20.65 -12.26 -37.02
C LEU A 84 -21.45 -13.22 -37.91
N LYS A 85 -20.84 -13.78 -38.96
CA LYS A 85 -21.49 -14.80 -39.81
C LYS A 85 -21.84 -16.05 -39.00
N HIS A 86 -20.87 -16.62 -38.29
CA HIS A 86 -21.08 -17.82 -37.48
C HIS A 86 -21.99 -17.55 -36.27
N GLN A 87 -21.88 -16.38 -35.64
CA GLN A 87 -22.76 -16.02 -34.51
C GLN A 87 -24.22 -15.79 -34.93
N ARG A 88 -24.47 -15.29 -36.16
CA ARG A 88 -25.83 -15.22 -36.72
C ARG A 88 -26.38 -16.62 -37.02
N GLN A 89 -25.56 -17.53 -37.55
CA GLN A 89 -25.95 -18.94 -37.71
C GLN A 89 -26.28 -19.59 -36.36
N HIS A 90 -25.50 -19.33 -35.31
CA HIS A 90 -25.82 -19.75 -33.94
C HIS A 90 -27.18 -19.23 -33.49
N LEU A 91 -27.47 -17.94 -33.70
CA LEU A 91 -28.76 -17.33 -33.36
C LEU A 91 -29.93 -17.98 -34.11
N ASP A 92 -29.78 -18.22 -35.42
CA ASP A 92 -30.82 -18.81 -36.26
C ASP A 92 -31.11 -20.27 -35.87
N LEU A 93 -30.06 -21.05 -35.55
CA LEU A 93 -30.20 -22.41 -35.05
C LEU A 93 -30.85 -22.45 -33.65
N ALA A 94 -30.47 -21.55 -32.73
CA ALA A 94 -31.10 -21.47 -31.42
C ALA A 94 -32.61 -21.16 -31.52
N ARG A 95 -32.99 -20.29 -32.45
CA ARG A 95 -34.40 -19.95 -32.73
C ARG A 95 -35.17 -21.10 -33.38
N SER A 96 -34.55 -21.87 -34.27
CA SER A 96 -35.22 -22.98 -34.95
C SER A 96 -35.66 -24.07 -33.98
N VAL A 97 -34.91 -24.29 -32.89
CA VAL A 97 -35.27 -25.20 -31.80
C VAL A 97 -35.99 -24.53 -30.63
N SER A 98 -36.28 -23.23 -30.73
CA SER A 98 -36.91 -22.42 -29.67
C SER A 98 -36.18 -22.46 -28.32
N ASP A 99 -34.85 -22.62 -28.33
CA ASP A 99 -34.03 -22.60 -27.11
C ASP A 99 -33.72 -21.17 -26.69
N ALA A 100 -34.42 -20.70 -25.66
CA ALA A 100 -34.26 -19.35 -25.14
C ALA A 100 -32.89 -19.10 -24.50
N ALA A 101 -32.23 -20.12 -23.94
CA ALA A 101 -30.93 -19.97 -23.29
C ALA A 101 -29.82 -19.80 -24.35
N GLU A 102 -29.85 -20.60 -25.42
CA GLU A 102 -28.93 -20.43 -26.54
C GLU A 102 -29.21 -19.15 -27.34
N GLU A 103 -30.48 -18.75 -27.49
CA GLU A 103 -30.82 -17.46 -28.13
C GLU A 103 -30.24 -16.27 -27.34
N GLN A 104 -30.34 -16.31 -26.00
CA GLN A 104 -29.74 -15.32 -25.11
C GLN A 104 -28.22 -15.26 -25.28
N ARG A 105 -27.54 -16.41 -25.26
CA ARG A 105 -26.08 -16.51 -25.41
C ARG A 105 -25.62 -15.99 -26.77
N ALA A 106 -26.33 -16.32 -27.84
CA ALA A 106 -26.04 -15.83 -29.19
C ALA A 106 -26.07 -14.29 -29.25
N LEU A 107 -27.13 -13.67 -28.72
CA LEU A 107 -27.25 -12.21 -28.68
C LEU A 107 -26.16 -11.55 -27.82
N ALA A 108 -25.79 -12.16 -26.69
CA ALA A 108 -24.71 -11.67 -25.85
C ALA A 108 -23.35 -11.72 -26.57
N THR A 109 -23.07 -12.80 -27.31
CA THR A 109 -21.83 -12.95 -28.09
C THR A 109 -21.77 -11.97 -29.26
N ILE A 110 -22.89 -11.76 -29.97
CA ILE A 110 -22.99 -10.72 -31.02
C ILE A 110 -22.72 -9.33 -30.43
N GLY A 111 -23.33 -9.01 -29.29
CA GLY A 111 -23.12 -7.73 -28.62
C GLY A 111 -21.66 -7.48 -28.25
N ARG A 112 -20.97 -8.50 -27.72
CA ARG A 112 -19.53 -8.44 -27.41
C ARG A 112 -18.67 -8.24 -28.66
N THR A 113 -19.04 -8.87 -29.77
CA THR A 113 -18.32 -8.74 -31.04
C THR A 113 -18.42 -7.32 -31.61
N TYR A 114 -19.57 -6.67 -31.45
CA TYR A 114 -19.72 -5.26 -31.82
C TYR A 114 -18.98 -4.30 -30.86
N LEU A 115 -18.87 -4.62 -29.57
CA LEU A 115 -17.98 -3.87 -28.66
C LEU A 115 -16.52 -3.95 -29.13
N PHE A 116 -16.05 -5.15 -29.50
CA PHE A 116 -14.70 -5.32 -30.02
C PHE A 116 -14.49 -4.61 -31.37
N LEU A 117 -15.52 -4.54 -32.22
CA LEU A 117 -15.48 -3.76 -33.45
C LEU A 117 -15.35 -2.26 -33.16
N HIS A 118 -16.09 -1.77 -32.14
CA HIS A 118 -16.00 -0.39 -31.69
C HIS A 118 -14.59 0.01 -31.25
N ASP A 119 -13.89 -0.86 -30.51
CA ASP A 119 -12.52 -0.58 -30.09
C ASP A 119 -11.58 -0.31 -31.28
N ARG A 120 -11.89 -0.85 -32.47
CA ARG A 120 -11.12 -0.67 -33.71
C ARG A 120 -11.60 0.49 -34.58
N ASP A 121 -12.91 0.62 -34.78
CA ASP A 121 -13.48 1.60 -35.72
C ASP A 121 -13.92 2.91 -35.06
N GLN A 122 -13.97 2.95 -33.72
CA GLN A 122 -14.48 4.06 -32.91
C GLN A 122 -15.88 4.55 -33.35
N SER A 123 -16.66 3.69 -34.02
CA SER A 123 -17.95 4.00 -34.61
C SER A 123 -19.06 3.98 -33.57
N GLN A 124 -19.90 5.01 -33.59
CA GLN A 124 -21.12 5.09 -32.79
C GLN A 124 -22.15 4.02 -33.19
N ASP A 125 -22.15 3.59 -34.45
CA ASP A 125 -23.12 2.60 -34.93
C ASP A 125 -22.82 1.20 -34.39
N SER A 126 -21.53 0.86 -34.25
CA SER A 126 -21.07 -0.38 -33.59
C SER A 126 -21.55 -0.43 -32.14
N LEU A 127 -21.48 0.68 -31.39
CA LEU A 127 -22.02 0.77 -30.02
C LEU A 127 -23.55 0.62 -29.97
N LYS A 128 -24.30 1.20 -30.93
CA LYS A 128 -25.76 1.03 -31.01
C LYS A 128 -26.12 -0.44 -31.25
N GLN A 129 -25.43 -1.11 -32.16
CA GLN A 129 -25.67 -2.52 -32.45
C GLN A 129 -25.35 -3.41 -31.24
N ALA A 130 -24.25 -3.13 -30.53
CA ALA A 130 -23.93 -3.80 -29.27
C ALA A 130 -25.04 -3.60 -28.22
N LYS A 131 -25.48 -2.35 -28.03
CA LYS A 131 -26.56 -1.99 -27.10
C LYS A 131 -27.85 -2.76 -27.37
N ASP A 132 -28.27 -2.81 -28.64
CA ASP A 132 -29.50 -3.46 -29.05
C ASP A 132 -29.43 -4.98 -28.85
N ALA A 133 -28.28 -5.59 -29.16
CA ALA A 133 -28.06 -7.01 -28.92
C ALA A 133 -28.11 -7.35 -27.43
N PHE A 134 -27.44 -6.58 -26.57
CA PHE A 134 -27.47 -6.80 -25.12
C PHE A 134 -28.85 -6.55 -24.50
N LYS A 135 -29.59 -5.54 -24.96
CA LYS A 135 -30.96 -5.30 -24.49
C LYS A 135 -31.90 -6.44 -24.84
N LYS A 136 -31.83 -6.95 -26.08
CA LYS A 136 -32.62 -8.12 -26.50
C LYS A 136 -32.25 -9.36 -25.68
N SER A 137 -30.95 -9.58 -25.45
CA SER A 137 -30.46 -10.67 -24.60
C SER A 137 -30.98 -10.55 -23.16
N LEU A 138 -30.98 -9.35 -22.58
CA LEU A 138 -31.46 -9.09 -21.23
C LEU A 138 -32.98 -9.29 -21.10
N ALA A 139 -33.76 -8.90 -22.12
CA ALA A 139 -35.20 -9.17 -22.14
C ALA A 139 -35.51 -10.67 -22.09
N ILE A 140 -34.73 -11.50 -22.81
CA ILE A 140 -34.89 -12.97 -22.74
C ILE A 140 -34.60 -13.49 -21.33
N VAL A 141 -33.55 -12.98 -20.67
CA VAL A 141 -33.22 -13.35 -19.27
C VAL A 141 -34.37 -13.03 -18.31
N ASP A 142 -34.99 -11.87 -18.47
CA ASP A 142 -36.02 -11.38 -17.55
C ASP A 142 -37.41 -11.99 -17.82
N GLU A 143 -37.75 -12.30 -19.08
CA GLU A 143 -39.11 -12.70 -19.47
C GLU A 143 -39.26 -14.19 -19.80
N ARG A 144 -38.21 -14.84 -20.31
CA ARG A 144 -38.30 -16.18 -20.93
C ARG A 144 -37.45 -17.27 -20.25
N LEU A 145 -36.51 -16.87 -19.39
CA LEU A 145 -35.60 -17.81 -18.71
C LEU A 145 -36.04 -18.21 -17.30
N GLU A 146 -37.23 -17.80 -16.88
CA GLU A 146 -37.81 -18.23 -15.61
C GLU A 146 -38.24 -19.70 -15.68
N GLY A 147 -37.71 -20.53 -14.78
CA GLY A 147 -38.01 -21.96 -14.71
C GLY A 147 -37.24 -22.86 -15.70
N THR A 148 -36.62 -22.30 -16.74
CA THR A 148 -35.83 -23.07 -17.73
C THR A 148 -34.37 -23.24 -17.31
N VAL A 149 -33.77 -22.23 -16.68
CA VAL A 149 -32.42 -22.26 -16.11
C VAL A 149 -32.45 -21.98 -14.62
N SER A 150 -31.40 -22.41 -13.92
CA SER A 150 -31.29 -22.18 -12.47
C SER A 150 -31.30 -20.67 -12.15
N ALA A 151 -31.85 -20.29 -11.00
CA ALA A 151 -31.84 -18.88 -10.56
C ALA A 151 -30.42 -18.31 -10.44
N ARG A 152 -29.44 -19.18 -10.13
CA ARG A 152 -28.01 -18.85 -10.10
C ARG A 152 -27.50 -18.50 -11.51
N GLU A 153 -27.72 -19.37 -12.49
CA GLU A 153 -27.30 -19.13 -13.87
C GLU A 153 -27.97 -17.89 -14.48
N ARG A 154 -29.26 -17.69 -14.21
CA ARG A 154 -30.00 -16.49 -14.63
C ARG A 154 -29.38 -15.21 -14.06
N SER A 155 -29.00 -15.25 -12.78
CA SER A 155 -28.31 -14.13 -12.11
C SER A 155 -26.93 -13.86 -12.69
N GLU A 156 -26.18 -14.91 -13.04
CA GLU A 156 -24.85 -14.80 -13.67
C GLU A 156 -24.94 -14.18 -15.07
N MET A 157 -25.88 -14.65 -15.90
CA MET A 157 -26.18 -14.07 -17.22
C MET A 157 -26.54 -12.58 -17.10
N ARG A 158 -27.42 -12.24 -16.15
CA ARG A 158 -27.84 -10.85 -15.88
C ARG A 158 -26.66 -9.97 -15.47
N ALA A 159 -25.82 -10.44 -14.55
CA ALA A 159 -24.64 -9.69 -14.10
C ALA A 159 -23.67 -9.37 -15.25
N ARG A 160 -23.40 -10.34 -16.14
CA ARG A 160 -22.54 -10.16 -17.32
C ARG A 160 -23.12 -9.18 -18.33
N LEU A 161 -24.42 -9.27 -18.60
CA LEU A 161 -25.09 -8.35 -19.53
C LEU A 161 -25.08 -6.90 -19.02
N LEU A 162 -25.33 -6.70 -17.73
CA LEU A 162 -25.25 -5.38 -17.11
C LEU A 162 -23.83 -4.82 -17.18
N LEU A 163 -22.80 -5.64 -16.94
CA LEU A 163 -21.41 -5.21 -17.09
C LEU A 163 -21.12 -4.73 -18.53
N ASN A 164 -21.54 -5.53 -19.54
CA ASN A 164 -21.34 -5.17 -20.94
C ASN A 164 -22.13 -3.92 -21.36
N LEU A 165 -23.35 -3.73 -20.86
CA LEU A 165 -24.12 -2.49 -21.05
C LEU A 165 -23.42 -1.29 -20.41
N GLY A 166 -22.72 -1.50 -19.29
CA GLY A 166 -21.81 -0.52 -18.69
C GLY A 166 -20.73 -0.07 -19.67
N PHE A 167 -20.06 -1.01 -20.36
CA PHE A 167 -19.05 -0.69 -21.37
C PHE A 167 -19.61 0.06 -22.57
N VAL A 168 -20.81 -0.32 -23.03
CA VAL A 168 -21.51 0.44 -24.09
C VAL A 168 -21.77 1.89 -23.65
N CYS A 169 -22.24 2.10 -22.41
CA CYS A 169 -22.48 3.44 -21.88
C CYS A 169 -21.19 4.25 -21.71
N ASP A 170 -20.08 3.60 -21.33
CA ASP A 170 -18.75 4.22 -21.29
C ASP A 170 -18.31 4.72 -22.69
N GLY A 171 -18.41 3.87 -23.71
CA GLY A 171 -18.12 4.25 -25.10
C GLY A 171 -19.04 5.34 -25.64
N LEU A 172 -20.31 5.36 -25.23
CA LEU A 172 -21.27 6.42 -25.56
C LEU A 172 -21.06 7.71 -24.74
N LYS A 173 -20.08 7.76 -23.83
CA LYS A 173 -19.78 8.89 -22.93
C LYS A 173 -20.98 9.27 -22.03
N ASP A 174 -21.72 8.28 -21.54
CA ASP A 174 -22.82 8.41 -20.57
C ASP A 174 -22.40 7.87 -19.19
N PRO A 175 -21.68 8.67 -18.37
CA PRO A 175 -21.05 8.19 -17.13
C PRO A 175 -22.07 7.79 -16.06
N GLN A 176 -23.26 8.39 -16.07
CA GLN A 176 -24.31 8.10 -15.09
C GLN A 176 -24.82 6.67 -15.28
N ARG A 177 -25.28 6.35 -16.50
CA ARG A 177 -25.77 5.00 -16.81
C ARG A 177 -24.67 3.95 -16.74
N CYS A 178 -23.44 4.30 -17.12
CA CYS A 178 -22.27 3.43 -16.98
C CYS A 178 -22.09 2.97 -15.53
N SER A 179 -22.03 3.93 -14.58
CA SER A 179 -21.90 3.63 -13.16
C SER A 179 -23.06 2.79 -12.64
N ASP A 180 -24.30 3.10 -13.04
CA ASP A 180 -25.48 2.38 -12.57
C ASP A 180 -25.47 0.90 -12.99
N PHE A 181 -25.19 0.62 -14.27
CA PHE A 181 -25.13 -0.76 -14.78
C PHE A 181 -24.00 -1.57 -14.13
N ILE A 182 -22.80 -0.99 -14.00
CA ILE A 182 -21.67 -1.68 -13.39
C ILE A 182 -21.93 -1.95 -11.90
N ARG A 183 -22.52 -1.00 -11.16
CA ARG A 183 -22.88 -1.20 -9.75
C ARG A 183 -23.93 -2.29 -9.57
N GLN A 184 -24.92 -2.36 -10.46
CA GLN A 184 -25.90 -3.46 -10.44
C GLN A 184 -25.23 -4.80 -10.72
N SER A 185 -24.29 -4.87 -11.67
CA SER A 185 -23.50 -6.07 -11.94
C SER A 185 -22.69 -6.52 -10.71
N ILE A 186 -22.00 -5.58 -10.04
CA ILE A 186 -21.26 -5.83 -8.79
C ILE A 186 -22.20 -6.37 -7.71
N TYR A 187 -23.36 -5.73 -7.50
CA TYR A 187 -24.32 -6.16 -6.48
C TYR A 187 -24.83 -7.59 -6.69
N ILE A 188 -25.19 -7.93 -7.93
CA ILE A 188 -25.64 -9.30 -8.26
C ILE A 188 -24.50 -10.30 -8.06
N SER A 189 -23.28 -9.94 -8.46
CA SER A 189 -22.09 -10.80 -8.33
C SER A 189 -21.69 -11.02 -6.87
N GLU A 190 -21.69 -9.97 -6.04
CA GLU A 190 -21.45 -10.05 -4.59
C GLU A 190 -22.52 -10.91 -3.90
N LYS A 191 -23.81 -10.68 -4.20
CA LYS A 191 -24.93 -11.42 -3.60
C LYS A 191 -24.87 -12.93 -3.86
N ASN A 192 -24.40 -13.33 -5.04
CA ASN A 192 -24.38 -14.72 -5.47
C ASN A 192 -22.99 -15.38 -5.40
N ASN A 193 -21.97 -14.68 -4.87
CA ASN A 193 -20.57 -15.14 -4.80
C ASN A 193 -19.95 -15.49 -6.16
N PHE A 194 -20.24 -14.71 -7.21
CA PHE A 194 -19.60 -14.86 -8.52
C PHE A 194 -18.25 -14.14 -8.55
N THR A 195 -17.22 -14.80 -8.00
CA THR A 195 -15.90 -14.18 -7.78
C THR A 195 -15.23 -13.68 -9.06
N GLU A 196 -15.35 -14.40 -10.18
CA GLU A 196 -14.77 -14.00 -11.47
C GLU A 196 -15.49 -12.79 -12.08
N ASP A 197 -16.82 -12.79 -12.05
CA ASP A 197 -17.61 -11.66 -12.55
C ASP A 197 -17.43 -10.42 -11.66
N LEU A 198 -17.30 -10.63 -10.33
CA LEU A 198 -16.99 -9.57 -9.38
C LEU A 198 -15.58 -8.99 -9.60
N TYR A 199 -14.59 -9.83 -9.91
CA TYR A 199 -13.26 -9.40 -10.32
C TYR A 199 -13.35 -8.48 -11.53
N ARG A 200 -13.98 -8.93 -12.62
CA ARG A 200 -14.11 -8.20 -13.88
C ARG A 200 -14.85 -6.88 -13.70
N ALA A 201 -15.95 -6.88 -12.95
CA ALA A 201 -16.75 -5.68 -12.75
C ALA A 201 -15.99 -4.61 -11.95
N ASN A 202 -15.33 -4.98 -10.84
CA ASN A 202 -14.50 -4.05 -10.08
C ASN A 202 -13.28 -3.58 -10.87
N PHE A 203 -12.65 -4.46 -11.65
CA PHE A 203 -11.42 -4.15 -12.36
C PHE A 203 -11.68 -3.09 -13.43
N ASN A 204 -12.71 -3.32 -14.24
CA ASN A 204 -13.10 -2.37 -15.28
C ASN A 204 -13.62 -1.05 -14.70
N LEU A 205 -14.37 -1.09 -13.59
CA LEU A 205 -14.77 0.13 -12.88
C LEU A 205 -13.56 0.93 -12.40
N GLY A 206 -12.53 0.24 -11.90
CA GLY A 206 -11.24 0.83 -11.53
C GLY A 206 -10.56 1.52 -12.72
N SER A 207 -10.53 0.87 -13.88
CA SER A 207 -9.97 1.42 -15.12
C SER A 207 -10.75 2.65 -15.63
N ILE A 208 -12.08 2.64 -15.53
CA ILE A 208 -12.92 3.80 -15.86
C ILE A 208 -12.64 4.95 -14.89
N HIS A 209 -12.62 4.70 -13.58
CA HIS A 209 -12.27 5.71 -12.59
C HIS A 209 -10.88 6.28 -12.82
N PHE A 210 -9.90 5.45 -13.19
CA PHE A 210 -8.54 5.91 -13.49
C PHE A 210 -8.50 6.83 -14.72
N ARG A 211 -9.16 6.45 -15.83
CA ARG A 211 -9.26 7.31 -17.02
C ARG A 211 -9.96 8.65 -16.74
N ASN A 212 -10.88 8.67 -15.78
CA ASN A 212 -11.59 9.88 -15.34
C ASN A 212 -10.83 10.69 -14.26
N GLY A 213 -9.57 10.35 -13.95
CA GLY A 213 -8.76 11.05 -12.94
C GLY A 213 -9.17 10.78 -11.48
N GLN A 214 -10.09 9.85 -11.23
CA GLN A 214 -10.60 9.50 -9.91
C GLN A 214 -9.71 8.45 -9.22
N HIS A 215 -8.45 8.80 -8.95
CA HIS A 215 -7.40 7.87 -8.49
C HIS A 215 -7.77 7.07 -7.22
N SER A 216 -8.41 7.70 -6.24
CA SER A 216 -8.81 7.03 -4.98
C SER A 216 -9.86 5.95 -5.20
N LEU A 217 -10.85 6.21 -6.06
CA LEU A 217 -11.88 5.23 -6.41
C LEU A 217 -11.28 4.10 -7.25
N ALA A 218 -10.35 4.42 -8.16
CA ALA A 218 -9.63 3.44 -8.94
C ALA A 218 -8.86 2.44 -8.06
N ILE A 219 -8.06 2.92 -7.09
CA ILE A 219 -7.32 2.05 -6.16
C ILE A 219 -8.28 1.15 -5.37
N ARG A 220 -9.38 1.70 -4.84
CA ARG A 220 -10.36 0.92 -4.09
C ARG A 220 -10.96 -0.21 -4.93
N CYS A 221 -11.27 0.06 -6.19
CA CYS A 221 -11.77 -0.93 -7.13
C CYS A 221 -10.73 -2.00 -7.46
N PHE A 222 -9.49 -1.62 -7.75
CA PHE A 222 -8.41 -2.58 -8.01
C PHE A 222 -8.05 -3.43 -6.78
N GLU A 223 -8.15 -2.89 -5.56
CA GLU A 223 -7.98 -3.65 -4.32
C GLU A 223 -9.06 -4.72 -4.16
N LYS A 224 -10.33 -4.40 -4.45
CA LYS A 224 -11.42 -5.39 -4.46
C LYS A 224 -11.18 -6.48 -5.51
N SER A 225 -10.77 -6.11 -6.73
CA SER A 225 -10.40 -7.09 -7.76
C SER A 225 -9.24 -7.97 -7.33
N LYS A 226 -8.21 -7.40 -6.71
CA LYS A 226 -7.08 -8.16 -6.18
C LYS A 226 -7.51 -9.21 -5.14
N GLU A 227 -8.45 -8.87 -4.27
CA GLU A 227 -9.03 -9.82 -3.30
C GLU A 227 -9.75 -10.96 -4.02
N CYS A 228 -10.54 -10.67 -5.05
CA CYS A 228 -11.18 -11.68 -5.89
C CYS A 228 -10.14 -12.58 -6.59
N ALA A 229 -9.08 -12.02 -7.16
CA ALA A 229 -8.01 -12.79 -7.81
C ALA A 229 -7.33 -13.76 -6.82
N ARG A 230 -7.09 -13.33 -5.59
CA ARG A 230 -6.58 -14.19 -4.52
C ARG A 230 -7.54 -15.32 -4.15
N LYS A 231 -8.84 -15.02 -4.04
CA LYS A 231 -9.87 -16.04 -3.78
C LYS A 231 -9.92 -17.09 -4.90
N MET A 232 -9.67 -16.69 -6.14
CA MET A 232 -9.59 -17.59 -7.30
C MET A 232 -8.23 -18.30 -7.43
N SER A 233 -7.23 -17.94 -6.63
CA SER A 233 -5.84 -18.36 -6.79
C SER A 233 -5.26 -18.05 -8.18
N ASP A 234 -5.74 -16.99 -8.83
CA ASP A 234 -5.25 -16.54 -10.13
C ASP A 234 -4.13 -15.49 -9.94
N LYS A 235 -2.89 -15.97 -10.04
CA LYS A 235 -1.69 -15.12 -9.91
C LYS A 235 -1.56 -14.07 -11.01
N PHE A 236 -2.11 -14.30 -12.21
CA PHE A 236 -1.95 -13.39 -13.34
C PHE A 236 -2.92 -12.22 -13.19
N SER A 237 -4.18 -12.49 -12.83
CA SER A 237 -5.14 -11.46 -12.44
C SER A 237 -4.68 -10.67 -11.21
N GLU A 238 -4.03 -11.33 -10.23
CA GLU A 238 -3.45 -10.61 -9.08
C GLU A 238 -2.32 -9.67 -9.53
N SER A 239 -1.46 -10.12 -10.46
CA SER A 239 -0.41 -9.32 -11.07
C SER A 239 -0.94 -8.08 -11.78
N GLU A 240 -1.99 -8.25 -12.57
CA GLU A 240 -2.66 -7.19 -13.31
C GLU A 240 -3.23 -6.11 -12.37
N CYS A 241 -3.80 -6.52 -11.24
CA CYS A 241 -4.26 -5.58 -10.21
C CYS A 241 -3.08 -4.79 -9.59
N PHE A 242 -1.97 -5.46 -9.24
CA PHE A 242 -0.79 -4.78 -8.72
C PHE A 242 -0.17 -3.82 -9.72
N TYR A 243 -0.17 -4.18 -11.02
CA TYR A 243 0.29 -3.32 -12.09
C TYR A 243 -0.55 -2.03 -12.17
N ASN A 244 -1.88 -2.15 -12.22
CA ASN A 244 -2.76 -1.00 -12.29
C ASN A 244 -2.72 -0.11 -11.04
N ILE A 245 -2.66 -0.70 -9.84
CA ILE A 245 -2.42 0.06 -8.60
C ILE A 245 -1.10 0.81 -8.68
N GLY A 246 -0.04 0.15 -9.16
CA GLY A 246 1.27 0.76 -9.37
C GLY A 246 1.23 1.94 -10.35
N LYS A 247 0.50 1.80 -11.45
CA LYS A 247 0.31 2.85 -12.45
C LYS A 247 -0.45 4.06 -11.89
N VAL A 248 -1.51 3.83 -11.10
CA VAL A 248 -2.22 4.92 -10.42
C VAL A 248 -1.29 5.68 -9.46
N LEU A 249 -0.46 4.95 -8.71
CA LEU A 249 0.50 5.55 -7.76
C LEU A 249 1.61 6.33 -8.48
N LEU A 250 2.09 5.85 -9.64
CA LEU A 250 2.99 6.61 -10.50
C LEU A 250 2.38 7.93 -10.94
N ASN A 251 1.10 7.92 -11.34
CA ASN A 251 0.36 9.11 -11.76
C ASN A 251 0.18 10.13 -10.62
N LEU A 252 0.07 9.65 -9.38
CA LEU A 252 0.08 10.49 -8.16
C LEU A 252 1.48 10.94 -7.74
N GLY A 253 2.54 10.42 -8.38
CA GLY A 253 3.93 10.68 -8.05
C GLY A 253 4.37 10.05 -6.73
N ASP A 254 3.73 8.98 -6.26
CA ASP A 254 4.20 8.18 -5.11
C ASP A 254 5.06 7.01 -5.63
N PHE A 255 6.31 7.33 -6.00
CA PHE A 255 7.24 6.37 -6.58
C PHE A 255 7.56 5.23 -5.61
N LEU A 256 7.59 5.49 -4.30
CA LEU A 256 7.90 4.48 -3.29
C LEU A 256 6.80 3.42 -3.20
N ALA A 257 5.53 3.83 -3.13
CA ALA A 257 4.41 2.90 -3.11
C ALA A 257 4.25 2.20 -4.46
N ALA A 258 4.40 2.94 -5.58
CA ALA A 258 4.39 2.39 -6.92
C ALA A 258 5.43 1.28 -7.08
N ARG A 259 6.68 1.51 -6.66
CA ARG A 259 7.77 0.54 -6.70
C ARG A 259 7.42 -0.75 -5.96
N ARG A 260 6.77 -0.66 -4.79
CA ARG A 260 6.35 -1.84 -4.02
C ARG A 260 5.30 -2.66 -4.77
N SER A 261 4.30 -1.98 -5.34
CA SER A 261 3.22 -2.61 -6.11
C SER A 261 3.76 -3.25 -7.39
N LEU A 262 4.53 -2.51 -8.18
CA LEU A 262 5.10 -2.98 -9.45
C LEU A 262 6.12 -4.10 -9.25
N LYS A 263 6.89 -4.09 -8.16
CA LYS A 263 7.78 -5.21 -7.79
C LYS A 263 7.00 -6.48 -7.44
N LYS A 264 5.74 -6.37 -7.01
CA LYS A 264 4.86 -7.54 -6.80
C LYS A 264 4.30 -8.03 -8.13
N ALA A 265 3.80 -7.14 -8.98
CA ALA A 265 3.37 -7.48 -10.35
C ALA A 265 4.49 -8.17 -11.14
N PHE A 266 5.71 -7.62 -11.11
CA PHE A 266 6.87 -8.21 -11.78
C PHE A 266 7.17 -9.65 -11.34
N ARG A 267 7.02 -9.94 -10.04
CA ARG A 267 7.24 -11.28 -9.48
C ARG A 267 6.15 -12.28 -9.84
N LEU A 268 4.90 -11.83 -9.93
CA LEU A 268 3.77 -12.68 -10.30
C LEU A 268 3.74 -12.98 -11.80
N GLY A 269 4.25 -12.06 -12.62
CA GLY A 269 4.32 -12.17 -14.08
C GLY A 269 2.98 -11.91 -14.78
N SER A 270 2.96 -11.95 -16.11
CA SER A 270 1.74 -11.91 -16.92
C SER A 270 1.81 -13.00 -18.00
N GLN A 271 0.63 -13.45 -18.47
CA GLN A 271 0.50 -14.33 -19.63
C GLN A 271 0.88 -13.61 -20.92
N GLN A 272 0.69 -12.29 -20.99
CA GLN A 272 0.97 -11.50 -22.17
C GLN A 272 2.40 -10.92 -22.14
N PRO A 273 3.22 -11.13 -23.19
CA PRO A 273 4.55 -10.54 -23.30
C PRO A 273 4.55 -9.01 -23.21
N VAL A 274 3.57 -8.36 -23.84
CA VAL A 274 3.44 -6.90 -23.88
C VAL A 274 3.26 -6.32 -22.48
N GLU A 275 2.40 -6.95 -21.66
CA GLU A 275 2.19 -6.53 -20.27
C GLU A 275 3.43 -6.73 -19.40
N ARG A 276 4.20 -7.80 -19.62
CA ARG A 276 5.47 -8.02 -18.89
C ARG A 276 6.46 -6.89 -19.15
N GLU A 277 6.57 -6.44 -20.39
CA GLU A 277 7.43 -5.30 -20.74
C GLU A 277 6.89 -3.98 -20.20
N ALA A 278 5.57 -3.79 -20.20
CA ALA A 278 4.95 -2.63 -19.56
C ALA A 278 5.27 -2.58 -18.05
N VAL A 279 5.08 -3.68 -17.32
CA VAL A 279 5.42 -3.78 -15.88
C VAL A 279 6.89 -3.46 -15.63
N LYS A 280 7.80 -3.99 -16.47
CA LYS A 280 9.24 -3.69 -16.37
C LYS A 280 9.53 -2.21 -16.56
N ARG A 281 8.95 -1.58 -17.59
CA ARG A 281 9.13 -0.16 -17.88
C ARG A 281 8.63 0.72 -16.73
N GLU A 282 7.40 0.51 -16.28
CA GLU A 282 6.83 1.29 -15.17
C GLU A 282 7.62 1.07 -13.86
N LEU A 283 8.12 -0.16 -13.62
CA LEU A 283 8.97 -0.43 -12.46
C LEU A 283 10.30 0.34 -12.52
N ARG A 284 10.91 0.46 -13.71
CA ARG A 284 12.10 1.30 -13.90
C ARG A 284 11.81 2.76 -13.57
N TYR A 285 10.66 3.29 -14.00
CA TYR A 285 10.26 4.65 -13.65
C TYR A 285 10.12 4.82 -12.13
N ALA A 286 9.48 3.88 -11.45
CA ALA A 286 9.31 3.94 -10.00
C ALA A 286 10.65 3.88 -9.23
N ILE A 287 11.61 3.08 -9.70
CA ILE A 287 12.95 2.99 -9.10
C ILE A 287 13.70 4.31 -9.32
N ARG A 288 13.77 4.78 -10.57
CA ARG A 288 14.47 6.01 -10.92
C ARG A 288 13.88 7.23 -10.20
N GLY A 289 12.56 7.26 -10.02
CA GLY A 289 11.88 8.34 -9.30
C GLY A 289 12.26 8.38 -7.84
N CYS A 290 12.33 7.23 -7.16
CA CYS A 290 12.83 7.17 -5.79
C CYS A 290 14.28 7.71 -5.69
N GLU A 291 15.17 7.31 -6.62
CA GLU A 291 16.56 7.75 -6.61
C GLU A 291 16.70 9.26 -6.81
N LEU A 292 15.94 9.84 -7.74
CA LEU A 292 15.98 11.27 -8.03
C LEU A 292 15.34 12.10 -6.92
N GLU A 293 14.22 11.65 -6.32
CA GLU A 293 13.61 12.31 -5.16
C GLU A 293 14.54 12.28 -3.93
N ASP A 294 15.16 11.13 -3.66
CA ASP A 294 16.13 10.97 -2.57
C ASP A 294 17.35 11.88 -2.82
N ALA A 295 17.90 11.92 -4.03
CA ALA A 295 19.02 12.80 -4.39
C ALA A 295 18.65 14.29 -4.24
N MET A 296 17.48 14.70 -4.72
CA MET A 296 17.00 16.08 -4.61
C MET A 296 16.80 16.50 -3.15
N SER A 297 16.39 15.58 -2.28
CA SER A 297 16.20 15.85 -0.84
C SER A 297 17.51 16.08 -0.08
N ASN A 298 18.63 15.56 -0.59
CA ASN A 298 19.95 15.68 0.03
C ASN A 298 20.69 16.98 -0.35
N ILE A 299 20.19 17.73 -1.33
CA ILE A 299 20.79 18.99 -1.76
C ILE A 299 20.41 20.11 -0.79
N SER A 300 21.41 20.71 -0.14
CA SER A 300 21.22 21.84 0.80
C SER A 300 20.93 23.17 0.11
N ASN A 301 21.47 23.39 -1.11
CA ASN A 301 21.22 24.59 -1.91
C ASN A 301 20.52 24.24 -3.23
N LYS A 302 19.25 24.63 -3.34
CA LYS A 302 18.40 24.33 -4.50
C LYS A 302 18.82 25.06 -5.78
N LEU A 303 19.74 26.03 -5.75
CA LEU A 303 20.19 26.81 -6.92
C LEU A 303 21.57 26.38 -7.43
N THR A 304 21.79 25.07 -7.56
CA THR A 304 23.06 24.49 -8.03
C THR A 304 22.91 23.83 -9.39
N GLN A 305 24.03 23.62 -10.11
CA GLN A 305 24.04 22.88 -11.37
C GLN A 305 23.55 21.43 -11.19
N GLU A 306 23.79 20.85 -10.01
CA GLU A 306 23.29 19.52 -9.64
C GLU A 306 21.76 19.52 -9.47
N ALA A 307 21.21 20.52 -8.74
CA ALA A 307 19.76 20.68 -8.59
C ALA A 307 19.06 20.91 -9.93
N LEU A 308 19.69 21.65 -10.86
CA LEU A 308 19.19 21.85 -12.22
C LEU A 308 19.00 20.51 -12.96
N GLY A 309 20.03 19.66 -12.98
CA GLY A 309 19.98 18.37 -13.67
C GLY A 309 19.04 17.37 -13.00
N LEU A 310 18.93 17.39 -11.66
CA LEU A 310 17.94 16.56 -10.96
C LEU A 310 16.50 17.02 -11.20
N ALA A 311 16.27 18.34 -11.31
CA ALA A 311 14.95 18.90 -11.58
C ALA A 311 14.48 18.55 -13.00
N GLU A 312 15.39 18.59 -13.98
CA GLU A 312 15.15 18.10 -15.34
C GLU A 312 14.77 16.62 -15.35
N GLY A 313 15.60 15.77 -14.74
CA GLY A 313 15.35 14.33 -14.67
C GLY A 313 14.05 13.97 -13.94
N LEU A 314 13.68 14.73 -12.90
CA LEU A 314 12.40 14.57 -12.21
C LEU A 314 11.23 15.01 -13.09
N GLY A 315 11.33 16.16 -13.77
CA GLY A 315 10.29 16.66 -14.67
C GLY A 315 9.98 15.65 -15.78
N ASP A 316 11.01 15.18 -16.48
CA ASP A 316 10.87 14.22 -17.57
C ASP A 316 10.29 12.89 -17.10
N LEU A 317 10.73 12.42 -15.93
CA LEU A 317 10.23 11.18 -15.36
C LEU A 317 8.77 11.32 -14.91
N TYR A 318 8.40 12.45 -14.30
CA TYR A 318 7.01 12.72 -13.92
C TYR A 318 6.11 12.78 -15.15
N CYS A 319 6.55 13.40 -16.25
CA CYS A 319 5.83 13.36 -17.53
C CYS A 319 5.67 11.92 -18.05
N LYS A 320 6.75 11.12 -18.08
CA LYS A 320 6.71 9.70 -18.49
C LYS A 320 5.78 8.87 -17.59
N ALA A 321 5.66 9.21 -16.30
CA ALA A 321 4.78 8.56 -15.33
C ALA A 321 3.32 9.09 -15.37
N GLY A 322 3.06 10.15 -16.14
CA GLY A 322 1.76 10.83 -16.22
C GLY A 322 1.41 11.70 -15.01
N CYS A 323 2.39 12.08 -14.19
CA CYS A 323 2.23 12.97 -13.04
C CYS A 323 2.54 14.42 -13.42
N TYR A 324 1.70 15.01 -14.28
CA TYR A 324 1.98 16.31 -14.89
C TYR A 324 2.06 17.47 -13.90
N THR A 325 1.32 17.40 -12.77
CA THR A 325 1.35 18.46 -11.76
C THR A 325 2.72 18.58 -11.09
N LYS A 326 3.31 17.45 -10.67
CA LYS A 326 4.67 17.45 -10.10
C LYS A 326 5.74 17.69 -11.16
N ALA A 327 5.49 17.31 -12.43
CA ALA A 327 6.37 17.65 -13.54
C ALA A 327 6.51 19.17 -13.69
N LEU A 328 5.38 19.91 -13.61
CA LEU A 328 5.40 21.38 -13.64
C LEU A 328 6.22 21.96 -12.48
N ASP A 329 6.05 21.45 -11.25
CA ASP A 329 6.83 21.91 -10.10
C ASP A 329 8.35 21.70 -10.32
N ALA A 330 8.72 20.55 -10.88
CA ALA A 330 10.10 20.22 -11.22
C ALA A 330 10.65 21.13 -12.33
N TYR A 331 9.91 21.34 -13.42
CA TYR A 331 10.33 22.23 -14.51
C TYR A 331 10.36 23.71 -14.10
N HIS A 332 9.46 24.18 -13.22
CA HIS A 332 9.55 25.51 -12.64
C HIS A 332 10.80 25.67 -11.77
N THR A 333 11.12 24.64 -10.98
CA THR A 333 12.37 24.58 -10.22
C THR A 333 13.58 24.63 -11.17
N GLN A 334 13.58 23.83 -12.24
CA GLN A 334 14.62 23.83 -13.26
C GLN A 334 14.78 25.22 -13.90
N LEU A 335 13.69 25.88 -14.29
CA LEU A 335 13.71 27.21 -14.89
C LEU A 335 14.29 28.26 -13.92
N SER A 336 13.90 28.21 -12.65
CA SER A 336 14.42 29.13 -11.63
C SER A 336 15.93 28.95 -11.40
N CYS A 337 16.42 27.71 -11.41
CA CYS A 337 17.83 27.38 -11.31
C CYS A 337 18.60 27.85 -12.54
N ALA A 338 18.08 27.60 -13.73
CA ALA A 338 18.72 28.00 -14.98
C ALA A 338 18.87 29.52 -15.09
N LYS A 339 17.85 30.28 -14.67
CA LYS A 339 17.91 31.75 -14.59
C LYS A 339 18.94 32.23 -13.56
N ALA A 340 18.96 31.62 -12.37
CA ALA A 340 19.93 31.97 -11.32
C ALA A 340 21.38 31.69 -11.71
N LEU A 341 21.61 30.63 -12.50
CA LEU A 341 22.93 30.24 -13.02
C LEU A 341 23.35 31.00 -14.28
N GLY A 342 22.49 31.90 -14.80
CA GLY A 342 22.78 32.67 -16.00
C GLY A 342 22.91 31.82 -17.27
N LYS A 343 22.12 30.73 -17.38
CA LYS A 343 22.13 29.85 -18.56
C LYS A 343 21.70 30.60 -19.83
N PRO A 344 22.22 30.20 -21.01
CA PRO A 344 21.92 30.87 -22.27
C PRO A 344 20.42 30.77 -22.62
N ALA A 345 19.93 31.75 -23.41
CA ALA A 345 18.53 31.83 -23.82
C ALA A 345 18.01 30.54 -24.50
N ARG A 346 18.88 29.84 -25.24
CA ARG A 346 18.55 28.56 -25.88
C ARG A 346 18.17 27.46 -24.88
N GLU A 347 18.88 27.35 -23.75
CA GLU A 347 18.55 26.38 -22.71
C GLU A 347 17.25 26.76 -21.98
N LEU A 348 17.03 28.05 -21.72
CA LEU A 348 15.79 28.55 -21.13
C LEU A 348 14.57 28.28 -22.04
N ALA A 349 14.74 28.41 -23.36
CA ALA A 349 13.71 28.13 -24.34
C ALA A 349 13.26 26.65 -24.28
N VAL A 350 14.20 25.70 -24.16
CA VAL A 350 13.88 24.27 -24.03
C VAL A 350 13.03 23.99 -22.79
N ILE A 351 13.33 24.61 -21.65
CA ILE A 351 12.54 24.44 -20.42
C ILE A 351 11.11 25.00 -20.60
N HIS A 352 10.97 26.11 -21.32
CA HIS A 352 9.67 26.68 -21.67
C HIS A 352 8.85 25.77 -22.60
N VAL A 353 9.48 25.04 -23.53
CA VAL A 353 8.81 23.99 -24.33
C VAL A 353 8.27 22.89 -23.43
N SER A 354 9.09 22.36 -22.52
CA SER A 354 8.67 21.29 -21.61
C SER A 354 7.50 21.72 -20.71
N LEU A 355 7.55 22.95 -20.18
CA LEU A 355 6.43 23.54 -19.43
C LEU A 355 5.17 23.66 -20.31
N ALA A 356 5.30 24.18 -21.53
CA ALA A 356 4.17 24.37 -22.43
C ALA A 356 3.50 23.05 -22.81
N ALA A 357 4.29 22.04 -23.20
CA ALA A 357 3.80 20.69 -23.49
C ALA A 357 3.08 20.08 -22.28
N THR A 358 3.65 20.20 -21.08
CA THR A 358 3.05 19.69 -19.84
C THR A 358 1.74 20.40 -19.48
N PHE A 359 1.64 21.72 -19.72
CA PHE A 359 0.37 22.45 -19.56
C PHE A 359 -0.68 22.04 -20.58
N SER A 360 -0.28 21.72 -21.82
CA SER A 360 -1.18 21.17 -22.84
C SER A 360 -1.73 19.79 -22.45
N ASP A 361 -0.90 18.91 -21.88
CA ASP A 361 -1.34 17.61 -21.36
C ASP A 361 -2.39 17.75 -20.24
N LEU A 362 -2.26 18.79 -19.39
CA LEU A 362 -3.24 19.15 -18.37
C LEU A 362 -4.47 19.90 -18.91
N ARG A 363 -4.57 20.11 -20.24
CA ARG A 363 -5.61 20.92 -20.91
C ARG A 363 -5.67 22.37 -20.42
N GLN A 364 -4.57 22.90 -19.87
CA GLN A 364 -4.43 24.30 -19.46
C GLN A 364 -3.84 25.13 -20.61
N TYR A 365 -4.53 25.14 -21.76
CA TYR A 365 -4.02 25.69 -23.02
C TYR A 365 -3.59 27.17 -22.94
N HIS A 366 -4.25 27.99 -22.10
CA HIS A 366 -3.85 29.39 -21.91
C HIS A 366 -2.41 29.54 -21.38
N LYS A 367 -2.00 28.72 -20.40
CA LYS A 367 -0.63 28.76 -19.85
C LYS A 367 0.38 28.14 -20.80
N ALA A 368 -0.03 27.11 -21.54
CA ALA A 368 0.81 26.52 -22.57
C ALA A 368 1.21 27.58 -23.62
N ILE A 369 0.23 28.33 -24.13
CA ILE A 369 0.47 29.44 -25.08
C ILE A 369 1.33 30.55 -24.46
N GLU A 370 1.14 30.87 -23.17
CA GLU A 370 1.99 31.84 -22.47
C GLU A 370 3.46 31.38 -22.47
N HIS A 371 3.75 30.12 -22.16
CA HIS A 371 5.11 29.60 -22.19
C HIS A 371 5.70 29.48 -23.60
N TYR A 372 4.91 29.14 -24.62
CA TYR A 372 5.37 29.21 -26.01
C TYR A 372 5.68 30.64 -26.46
N ARG A 373 4.98 31.66 -25.96
CA ARG A 373 5.34 33.06 -26.22
C ARG A 373 6.69 33.44 -25.58
N HIS A 374 6.94 32.99 -24.35
CA HIS A 374 8.25 33.18 -23.73
C HIS A 374 9.37 32.45 -24.50
N GLU A 375 9.08 31.26 -25.06
CA GLU A 375 10.01 30.57 -25.96
C GLU A 375 10.31 31.41 -27.22
N LEU A 376 9.29 31.97 -27.87
CA LEU A 376 9.46 32.85 -29.04
C LEU A 376 10.36 34.06 -28.73
N GLU A 377 10.19 34.69 -27.56
CA GLU A 377 11.04 35.80 -27.12
C GLU A 377 12.50 35.39 -26.94
N LEU A 378 12.74 34.18 -26.42
CA LEU A 378 14.08 33.63 -26.20
C LEU A 378 14.76 33.13 -27.48
N ARG A 379 13.98 32.80 -28.51
CA ARG A 379 14.46 32.28 -29.81
C ARG A 379 14.57 33.34 -30.91
N GLN A 380 14.39 34.62 -30.57
CA GLN A 380 14.49 35.73 -31.52
C GLN A 380 15.76 35.66 -32.38
N GLY A 381 15.56 35.61 -33.69
CA GLY A 381 16.64 35.56 -34.68
C GLY A 381 16.87 34.18 -35.31
N ASN A 382 16.19 33.13 -34.83
CA ASN A 382 16.20 31.80 -35.45
C ASN A 382 14.84 31.49 -36.10
N ALA A 383 14.69 31.88 -37.37
CA ALA A 383 13.42 31.76 -38.10
C ALA A 383 12.90 30.31 -38.22
N LYS A 384 13.79 29.30 -38.19
CA LYS A 384 13.38 27.88 -38.22
C LYS A 384 12.70 27.50 -36.90
N GLU A 385 13.35 27.78 -35.78
CA GLU A 385 12.83 27.43 -34.46
C GLU A 385 11.59 28.26 -34.08
N GLU A 386 11.53 29.54 -34.48
CA GLU A 386 10.33 30.39 -34.33
C GLU A 386 9.11 29.78 -35.05
N CYS A 387 9.31 29.24 -36.25
CA CYS A 387 8.25 28.58 -37.02
C CYS A 387 7.71 27.34 -36.30
N GLU A 388 8.59 26.51 -35.71
CA GLU A 388 8.19 25.33 -34.94
C GLU A 388 7.36 25.71 -33.71
N THR A 389 7.74 26.76 -32.98
CA THR A 389 6.97 27.25 -31.84
C THR A 389 5.59 27.78 -32.27
N TRP A 390 5.48 28.49 -33.40
CA TRP A 390 4.19 28.93 -33.93
C TRP A 390 3.27 27.77 -34.35
N LEU A 391 3.84 26.68 -34.87
CA LEU A 391 3.09 25.44 -35.13
C LEU A 391 2.56 24.81 -33.85
N ASN A 392 3.36 24.79 -32.77
CA ASN A 392 2.92 24.29 -31.47
C ASN A 392 1.81 25.17 -30.85
N ILE A 393 1.89 26.49 -31.00
CA ILE A 393 0.83 27.43 -30.59
C ILE A 393 -0.46 27.16 -31.38
N ALA A 394 -0.37 27.01 -32.71
CA ALA A 394 -1.52 26.72 -33.56
C ALA A 394 -2.19 25.39 -33.18
N SER A 395 -1.40 24.34 -32.95
CA SER A 395 -1.91 23.04 -32.46
C SER A 395 -2.60 23.17 -31.10
N CYS A 396 -2.04 23.93 -30.16
CA CYS A 396 -2.68 24.16 -28.86
C CYS A 396 -3.95 25.02 -28.94
N GLN A 397 -4.00 25.98 -29.86
CA GLN A 397 -5.21 26.77 -30.14
C GLN A 397 -6.32 25.91 -30.75
N GLU A 398 -5.94 24.95 -31.60
CA GLU A 398 -6.86 23.98 -32.17
C GLU A 398 -7.48 23.11 -31.08
N ASP A 399 -6.65 22.52 -30.21
CA ASP A 399 -7.10 21.69 -29.09
C ASP A 399 -7.96 22.46 -28.08
N TRP A 400 -7.70 23.76 -27.91
CA TRP A 400 -8.52 24.65 -27.08
C TRP A 400 -9.86 25.01 -27.75
N GLY A 401 -9.97 24.86 -29.07
CA GLY A 401 -11.17 25.23 -29.84
C GLY A 401 -11.28 26.73 -30.09
N LYS A 402 -10.17 27.40 -30.36
CA LYS A 402 -10.14 28.84 -30.72
C LYS A 402 -10.75 29.11 -32.10
N SER A 403 -11.09 30.39 -32.35
CA SER A 403 -11.67 30.82 -33.61
C SER A 403 -10.68 30.65 -34.76
N MET A 404 -11.22 30.50 -35.98
CA MET A 404 -10.39 30.39 -37.18
C MET A 404 -9.48 31.61 -37.37
N GLU A 405 -9.93 32.82 -37.01
CA GLU A 405 -9.13 34.04 -37.06
C GLU A 405 -7.85 33.98 -36.20
N GLU A 406 -7.94 33.40 -35.00
CA GLU A 406 -6.78 33.24 -34.11
C GLU A 406 -5.81 32.17 -34.65
N LEU A 407 -6.34 31.08 -35.23
CA LEU A 407 -5.57 30.02 -35.86
C LEU A 407 -4.85 30.52 -37.13
N ASP A 408 -5.55 31.24 -37.99
CA ASP A 408 -5.01 31.83 -39.23
C ASP A 408 -3.87 32.79 -38.92
N SER A 409 -3.98 33.58 -37.84
CA SER A 409 -2.90 34.46 -37.39
C SER A 409 -1.63 33.67 -37.04
N SER A 410 -1.76 32.58 -36.28
CA SER A 410 -0.63 31.72 -35.89
C SER A 410 -0.02 30.98 -37.09
N TYR A 411 -0.84 30.43 -37.98
CA TYR A 411 -0.34 29.77 -39.20
C TYR A 411 0.32 30.75 -40.17
N THR A 412 -0.21 31.97 -40.30
CA THR A 412 0.41 33.04 -41.10
C THR A 412 1.78 33.41 -40.53
N ALA A 413 1.90 33.55 -39.21
CA ALA A 413 3.17 33.81 -38.54
C ALA A 413 4.17 32.66 -38.74
N ALA A 414 3.73 31.40 -38.60
CA ALA A 414 4.54 30.22 -38.87
C ALA A 414 5.06 30.20 -40.33
N LEU A 415 4.18 30.47 -41.29
CA LEU A 415 4.52 30.46 -42.71
C LEU A 415 5.53 31.56 -43.07
N SER A 416 5.33 32.77 -42.54
CA SER A 416 6.29 33.87 -42.71
C SER A 416 7.67 33.55 -42.14
N CYS A 417 7.74 32.85 -41.00
CA CYS A 417 8.99 32.37 -40.42
C CYS A 417 9.66 31.32 -41.32
N ALA A 418 8.90 30.38 -41.88
CA ALA A 418 9.41 29.36 -42.80
C ALA A 418 9.89 29.94 -44.14
N GLU A 419 9.25 31.00 -44.64
CA GLU A 419 9.67 31.77 -45.82
C GLU A 419 10.98 32.52 -45.55
N ARG A 420 11.08 33.21 -44.40
CA ARG A 420 12.32 33.87 -43.94
C ARG A 420 13.49 32.90 -43.76
N ALA A 421 13.21 31.67 -43.32
CA ALA A 421 14.21 30.62 -43.15
C ALA A 421 14.62 29.94 -44.48
N ALA A 422 13.95 30.27 -45.60
CA ALA A 422 14.13 29.62 -46.90
C ALA A 422 14.05 28.08 -46.85
N HIS A 423 13.19 27.54 -45.97
CA HIS A 423 13.10 26.09 -45.71
C HIS A 423 11.79 25.51 -46.30
N ASN A 424 11.82 25.09 -47.56
CA ASN A 424 10.64 24.62 -48.31
C ASN A 424 9.88 23.47 -47.63
N LYS A 425 10.58 22.48 -47.04
CA LYS A 425 9.95 21.38 -46.27
C LYS A 425 9.12 21.91 -45.08
N LEU A 426 9.57 22.98 -44.44
CA LEU A 426 8.87 23.56 -43.30
C LEU A 426 7.65 24.36 -43.76
N GLN A 427 7.76 25.06 -44.90
CA GLN A 427 6.61 25.72 -45.55
C GLN A 427 5.53 24.70 -45.95
N ARG A 428 5.93 23.54 -46.52
CA ARG A 428 5.00 22.44 -46.85
C ARG A 428 4.31 21.90 -45.59
N ARG A 429 5.04 21.66 -44.50
CA ARG A 429 4.48 21.21 -43.22
C ARG A 429 3.44 22.19 -42.67
N VAL A 430 3.74 23.49 -42.67
CA VAL A 430 2.81 24.54 -42.22
C VAL A 430 1.54 24.56 -43.07
N LEU A 431 1.68 24.59 -44.40
CA LEU A 431 0.54 24.64 -45.32
C LEU A 431 -0.34 23.38 -45.24
N ARG A 432 0.25 22.19 -45.05
CA ARG A 432 -0.48 20.94 -44.84
C ARG A 432 -1.30 20.96 -43.55
N ALA A 433 -0.67 21.33 -42.44
CA ALA A 433 -1.35 21.43 -41.15
C ALA A 433 -2.50 22.45 -41.21
N TRP A 434 -2.26 23.61 -41.83
CA TRP A 434 -3.27 24.65 -42.00
C TRP A 434 -4.44 24.19 -42.89
N LEU A 435 -4.15 23.55 -44.03
CA LEU A 435 -5.17 23.00 -44.94
C LEU A 435 -6.04 21.94 -44.25
N GLN A 436 -5.46 21.09 -43.39
CA GLN A 436 -6.21 20.08 -42.65
C GLN A 436 -7.20 20.69 -41.66
N VAL A 437 -6.84 21.80 -41.01
CA VAL A 437 -7.75 22.55 -40.14
C VAL A 437 -8.85 23.22 -40.96
N GLN A 438 -8.50 23.89 -42.06
CA GLN A 438 -9.45 24.55 -42.96
C GLN A 438 -10.47 23.57 -43.56
N LYS A 439 -10.05 22.37 -43.96
CA LYS A 439 -10.94 21.31 -44.47
C LYS A 439 -11.91 20.77 -43.40
N ARG A 440 -11.50 20.72 -42.12
CA ARG A 440 -12.39 20.31 -41.02
C ARG A 440 -13.49 21.33 -40.72
N VAL A 441 -13.21 22.61 -40.93
CA VAL A 441 -14.12 23.73 -40.64
C VAL A 441 -14.90 24.18 -41.89
N ASN A 442 -14.64 23.60 -43.07
CA ASN A 442 -15.16 24.04 -44.37
C ASN A 442 -14.90 25.55 -44.62
N SER A 443 -13.66 25.99 -44.43
CA SER A 443 -13.25 27.38 -44.69
C SER A 443 -13.28 27.72 -46.18
N ALA A 444 -13.54 28.99 -46.52
CA ALA A 444 -13.51 29.49 -47.91
C ALA A 444 -12.07 29.57 -48.48
N ASP A 445 -11.05 29.57 -47.63
CA ASP A 445 -9.65 29.74 -48.02
C ASP A 445 -8.95 28.41 -48.36
N THR A 446 -9.64 27.27 -48.27
CA THR A 446 -9.09 25.93 -48.56
C THR A 446 -8.42 25.86 -49.92
N ASP A 447 -9.10 26.37 -50.95
CA ASP A 447 -8.64 26.27 -52.34
C ASP A 447 -7.36 27.11 -52.55
N THR A 448 -7.20 28.19 -51.79
CA THR A 448 -6.04 29.07 -51.87
C THR A 448 -4.80 28.43 -51.21
N THR A 449 -4.97 27.83 -50.04
CA THR A 449 -3.92 27.12 -49.31
C THR A 449 -3.48 25.87 -50.07
N GLU A 450 -4.44 25.12 -50.64
CA GLU A 450 -4.19 23.94 -51.47
C GLU A 450 -3.40 24.29 -52.73
N ALA A 451 -3.77 25.36 -53.44
CA ALA A 451 -3.03 25.83 -54.61
C ALA A 451 -1.59 26.28 -54.27
N ARG A 452 -1.36 26.87 -53.09
CA ARG A 452 -0.01 27.24 -52.62
C ARG A 452 0.84 26.01 -52.29
N LEU A 453 0.24 25.03 -51.61
CA LEU A 453 0.90 23.76 -51.29
C LEU A 453 1.26 23.00 -52.58
N GLN A 454 0.33 22.93 -53.54
CA GLN A 454 0.53 22.25 -54.81
C GLN A 454 1.71 22.85 -55.60
N LYS A 455 1.80 24.19 -55.69
CA LYS A 455 2.92 24.87 -56.35
C LYS A 455 4.28 24.52 -55.72
N LEU A 456 4.34 24.39 -54.40
CA LEU A 456 5.58 24.02 -53.69
C LEU A 456 5.94 22.55 -53.88
N CYS A 457 4.96 21.65 -53.87
CA CYS A 457 5.17 20.23 -54.14
C CYS A 457 5.63 19.98 -55.60
N GLU A 458 5.02 20.65 -56.57
CA GLU A 458 5.37 20.57 -57.99
C GLU A 458 6.79 21.09 -58.28
N ALA A 459 7.25 22.11 -57.54
CA ALA A 459 8.60 22.65 -57.65
C ALA A 459 9.70 21.69 -57.17
N GLU A 460 9.36 20.72 -56.30
CA GLU A 460 10.31 19.75 -55.71
C GLU A 460 10.10 18.31 -56.23
N GLY A 461 9.13 18.08 -57.12
CA GLY A 461 8.84 16.76 -57.69
C GLY A 461 8.10 15.80 -56.76
N HIS A 462 7.45 16.31 -55.72
CA HIS A 462 6.70 15.53 -54.73
C HIS A 462 5.19 15.50 -55.00
N GLY A 463 4.53 14.38 -54.70
CA GLY A 463 3.07 14.24 -54.79
C GLY A 463 2.33 14.99 -53.67
N LEU A 464 1.06 15.40 -53.92
CA LEU A 464 0.21 16.03 -52.91
C LEU A 464 -0.05 15.13 -51.68
N GLU A 465 0.00 13.80 -51.86
CA GLU A 465 -0.25 12.78 -50.82
C GLU A 465 1.03 12.11 -50.30
N GLU A 466 2.22 12.49 -50.76
CA GLU A 466 3.48 11.97 -50.21
C GLU A 466 3.74 12.59 -48.83
N SER A 467 3.73 11.76 -47.78
CA SER A 467 4.10 12.14 -46.42
C SER A 467 5.55 12.62 -46.39
N ASP A 468 5.82 13.79 -45.78
CA ASP A 468 7.20 14.26 -45.53
C ASP A 468 7.91 13.45 -44.40
N ASP A 469 7.29 12.35 -43.98
CA ASP A 469 7.61 11.59 -42.76
C ASP A 469 8.83 10.67 -42.89
N GLU A 470 9.45 10.53 -44.07
CA GLU A 470 10.63 9.67 -44.24
C GLU A 470 11.95 10.28 -43.72
N GLU A 471 11.91 11.46 -43.10
CA GLU A 471 13.05 12.09 -42.44
C GLU A 471 12.64 12.83 -41.14
N GLU A 472 11.63 12.36 -40.43
CA GLU A 472 11.64 12.50 -38.97
C GLU A 472 12.43 11.32 -38.43
N GLU A 473 13.75 11.49 -38.28
CA GLU A 473 14.46 10.77 -37.22
C GLU A 473 13.76 11.14 -35.90
N VAL A 474 12.76 10.33 -35.55
CA VAL A 474 12.54 9.81 -34.22
C VAL A 474 12.84 10.86 -33.14
N LEU A 475 11.95 11.82 -32.97
CA LEU A 475 11.64 12.32 -31.63
C LEU A 475 10.81 11.27 -30.88
N GLN A 476 11.27 10.01 -30.89
CA GLN A 476 11.10 9.21 -29.69
C GLN A 476 12.09 9.77 -28.68
N ASN A 477 11.59 10.52 -27.70
CA ASN A 477 12.19 10.55 -26.37
C ASN A 477 12.03 9.19 -25.65
N SER A 478 12.19 8.08 -26.38
CA SER A 478 12.84 6.91 -25.83
C SER A 478 14.31 7.07 -26.18
N GLU A 479 15.08 7.59 -25.22
CA GLU A 479 16.49 7.24 -25.16
C GLU A 479 16.63 5.75 -25.49
N PRO A 480 17.54 5.36 -26.39
CA PRO A 480 17.99 3.99 -26.40
C PRO A 480 18.62 3.76 -25.02
N LEU A 481 17.86 3.08 -24.14
CA LEU A 481 18.31 2.66 -22.82
C LEU A 481 19.33 1.50 -22.90
N ASP A 482 19.92 1.30 -24.08
CA ASP A 482 21.23 0.70 -24.30
C ASP A 482 22.12 1.75 -24.97
N SER A 483 22.67 2.64 -24.14
CA SER A 483 24.03 3.10 -24.36
C SER A 483 24.69 3.18 -23.00
N ASP A 484 25.85 2.54 -22.91
CA ASP A 484 26.73 2.53 -21.76
C ASP A 484 26.96 3.96 -21.25
N ILE A 485 26.18 4.36 -20.24
CA ILE A 485 26.59 5.41 -19.32
C ILE A 485 27.67 4.79 -18.44
N GLN A 486 28.91 4.95 -18.89
CA GLN A 486 30.12 4.89 -18.09
C GLN A 486 30.02 5.91 -16.95
N LEU A 487 29.49 5.48 -15.81
CA LEU A 487 29.69 6.08 -14.51
C LEU A 487 30.00 4.94 -13.54
N SER A 488 31.30 4.64 -13.37
CA SER A 488 31.88 3.86 -12.27
C SER A 488 30.94 2.83 -11.60
N ASP A 489 30.49 1.83 -12.38
CA ASP A 489 29.55 0.80 -11.96
C ASP A 489 30.31 -0.36 -11.29
N SER A 490 30.71 -0.16 -10.03
CA SER A 490 31.39 -1.18 -9.24
C SER A 490 30.43 -2.21 -8.60
N GLY A 491 29.13 -2.16 -8.95
CA GLY A 491 28.05 -2.82 -8.20
C GLY A 491 27.10 -3.74 -8.99
N LYS A 492 27.06 -3.72 -10.33
CA LYS A 492 26.20 -4.66 -11.08
C LYS A 492 26.57 -6.12 -10.86
N ARG A 493 25.53 -6.93 -10.61
CA ARG A 493 25.58 -8.37 -10.40
C ARG A 493 24.72 -9.07 -11.45
N ASN A 494 25.19 -10.19 -11.99
CA ASN A 494 24.39 -11.00 -12.91
C ASN A 494 23.29 -11.79 -12.17
N GLU A 495 22.53 -12.63 -12.88
CA GLU A 495 21.44 -13.45 -12.30
C GLU A 495 21.89 -14.38 -11.15
N LYS A 496 23.19 -14.69 -11.07
CA LYS A 496 23.82 -15.47 -10.00
C LYS A 496 24.39 -14.62 -8.86
N GLY A 497 24.24 -13.30 -8.93
CA GLY A 497 24.80 -12.38 -7.93
C GLY A 497 26.30 -12.08 -8.14
N GLU A 498 26.92 -12.62 -9.19
CA GLU A 498 28.35 -12.44 -9.48
C GLU A 498 28.61 -11.04 -10.01
N THR A 499 29.62 -10.36 -9.46
CA THR A 499 30.14 -9.09 -10.02
C THR A 499 31.09 -9.35 -11.18
N VAL A 500 31.44 -8.31 -11.93
CA VAL A 500 32.46 -8.39 -13.00
C VAL A 500 33.81 -8.90 -12.47
N LEU A 501 34.13 -8.59 -11.19
CA LEU A 501 35.32 -9.10 -10.51
C LEU A 501 35.22 -10.61 -10.20
N HIS A 502 34.03 -11.13 -9.84
CA HIS A 502 33.83 -12.58 -9.69
C HIS A 502 34.08 -13.29 -11.02
N ARG A 503 33.50 -12.80 -12.11
CA ARG A 503 33.69 -13.36 -13.46
C ARG A 503 35.16 -13.40 -13.87
N ALA A 504 35.88 -12.28 -13.67
CA ALA A 504 37.31 -12.21 -13.97
C ALA A 504 38.14 -13.18 -13.10
N CYS A 505 37.74 -13.41 -11.84
CA CYS A 505 38.38 -14.37 -10.95
C CYS A 505 38.08 -15.83 -11.32
N ILE A 506 36.86 -16.15 -11.75
CA ILE A 506 36.46 -17.48 -12.25
C ILE A 506 37.17 -17.80 -13.56
N GLU A 507 37.30 -16.81 -14.45
CA GLU A 507 37.93 -16.98 -15.77
C GLU A 507 39.47 -16.93 -15.71
N GLY A 508 40.05 -16.60 -14.56
CA GLY A 508 41.51 -16.51 -14.38
C GLY A 508 42.17 -15.33 -15.11
N ASN A 509 41.41 -14.29 -15.47
CA ASN A 509 41.91 -13.16 -16.26
C ASN A 509 42.61 -12.09 -15.40
N LEU A 510 43.90 -12.32 -15.10
CA LEU A 510 44.70 -11.46 -14.22
C LEU A 510 44.71 -9.98 -14.66
N LYS A 511 44.80 -9.69 -15.96
CA LYS A 511 44.84 -8.30 -16.48
C LYS A 511 43.54 -7.57 -16.19
N GLN A 512 42.42 -8.25 -16.35
CA GLN A 512 41.11 -7.69 -16.07
C GLN A 512 40.89 -7.52 -14.56
N VAL A 513 41.35 -8.47 -13.74
CA VAL A 513 41.35 -8.30 -12.27
C VAL A 513 42.18 -7.08 -11.86
N GLN A 514 43.41 -6.92 -12.36
CA GLN A 514 44.26 -5.75 -12.06
C GLN A 514 43.57 -4.44 -12.40
N TYR A 515 43.04 -4.34 -13.63
CA TYR A 515 42.29 -3.17 -14.07
C TYR A 515 41.10 -2.87 -13.16
N LEU A 516 40.26 -3.87 -12.86
CA LEU A 516 39.06 -3.68 -12.03
C LEU A 516 39.42 -3.25 -10.60
N VAL A 517 40.46 -3.82 -10.01
CA VAL A 517 40.92 -3.44 -8.67
C VAL A 517 41.51 -2.02 -8.65
N GLU A 518 42.22 -1.62 -9.71
CA GLU A 518 42.74 -0.25 -9.86
C GLU A 518 41.62 0.79 -10.07
N GLN A 519 40.51 0.38 -10.69
CA GLN A 519 39.30 1.19 -10.81
C GLN A 519 38.45 1.22 -9.50
N GLY A 520 38.95 0.66 -8.39
CA GLY A 520 38.31 0.74 -7.08
C GLY A 520 37.11 -0.18 -6.87
N HIS A 521 37.01 -1.27 -7.63
CA HIS A 521 35.92 -2.25 -7.44
C HIS A 521 36.03 -2.91 -6.05
N PRO A 522 34.90 -3.14 -5.35
CA PRO A 522 34.91 -3.78 -4.05
C PRO A 522 35.47 -5.21 -4.19
N LEU A 523 36.39 -5.56 -3.30
CA LEU A 523 37.08 -6.87 -3.32
C LEU A 523 36.32 -7.98 -2.61
N ASN A 524 35.39 -7.63 -1.72
CA ASN A 524 34.62 -8.57 -0.91
C ASN A 524 33.10 -8.58 -1.15
N PRO A 525 32.56 -8.30 -2.37
CA PRO A 525 31.15 -8.51 -2.63
C PRO A 525 30.84 -10.01 -2.58
N ARG A 526 29.65 -10.37 -2.09
CA ARG A 526 29.19 -11.77 -2.08
C ARG A 526 28.21 -12.03 -3.21
N ASP A 527 28.37 -13.12 -3.94
CA ASP A 527 27.37 -13.58 -4.92
C ASP A 527 26.11 -14.16 -4.23
N ASN A 528 25.16 -14.71 -5.00
CA ASN A 528 23.95 -15.30 -4.42
C ASN A 528 24.21 -16.59 -3.64
N CYS A 529 25.34 -17.25 -3.90
CA CYS A 529 25.81 -18.41 -3.14
C CYS A 529 26.53 -17.97 -1.86
N GLY A 530 26.84 -16.69 -1.69
CA GLY A 530 27.54 -16.13 -0.54
C GLY A 530 29.06 -16.05 -0.70
N TRP A 531 29.59 -16.33 -1.88
CA TRP A 531 31.01 -16.44 -2.17
C TRP A 531 31.58 -15.10 -2.59
N THR A 532 32.85 -14.83 -2.23
CA THR A 532 33.55 -13.61 -2.67
C THR A 532 34.46 -13.88 -3.87
N PRO A 533 34.97 -12.85 -4.58
CA PRO A 533 35.94 -13.06 -5.65
C PRO A 533 37.19 -13.84 -5.21
N LEU A 534 37.57 -13.70 -3.93
CA LEU A 534 38.67 -14.46 -3.34
C LEU A 534 38.34 -15.96 -3.14
N HIS A 535 37.09 -16.30 -2.81
CA HIS A 535 36.63 -17.70 -2.77
C HIS A 535 36.70 -18.31 -4.18
N GLU A 536 36.21 -17.59 -5.19
CA GLU A 536 36.24 -18.05 -6.58
C GLU A 536 37.66 -18.25 -7.11
N ALA A 537 38.56 -17.28 -6.89
CA ALA A 537 39.96 -17.40 -7.28
C ALA A 537 40.68 -18.55 -6.55
N SER A 538 40.30 -18.83 -5.29
CA SER A 538 40.89 -19.90 -4.47
C SER A 538 40.38 -21.29 -4.87
N ASN A 539 39.09 -21.41 -5.20
CA ASN A 539 38.46 -22.62 -5.73
C ASN A 539 39.07 -23.02 -7.09
N HIS A 540 39.29 -22.04 -7.98
CA HIS A 540 39.87 -22.28 -9.31
C HIS A 540 41.41 -22.30 -9.34
N GLY A 541 42.08 -22.04 -8.21
CA GLY A 541 43.52 -22.22 -8.06
C GLY A 541 44.39 -21.12 -8.68
N HIS A 542 43.83 -19.93 -8.94
CA HIS A 542 44.53 -18.83 -9.61
C HIS A 542 45.47 -18.06 -8.65
N LEU A 543 46.66 -18.61 -8.41
CA LEU A 543 47.65 -18.11 -7.44
C LEU A 543 47.98 -16.62 -7.55
N GLU A 544 48.20 -16.12 -8.77
CA GLU A 544 48.59 -14.72 -9.01
C GLU A 544 47.43 -13.75 -8.74
N ILE A 545 46.20 -14.16 -9.04
CA ILE A 545 44.98 -13.39 -8.74
C ILE A 545 44.74 -13.36 -7.23
N VAL A 546 44.91 -14.50 -6.54
CA VAL A 546 44.80 -14.57 -5.09
C VAL A 546 45.84 -13.66 -4.42
N ALA A 547 47.10 -13.70 -4.85
CA ALA A 547 48.14 -12.82 -4.33
C ALA A 547 47.76 -11.34 -4.48
N LEU A 548 47.33 -10.94 -5.68
CA LEU A 548 46.91 -9.58 -5.99
C LEU A 548 45.72 -9.11 -5.16
N LEU A 549 44.68 -9.95 -5.01
CA LEU A 549 43.50 -9.59 -4.21
C LEU A 549 43.86 -9.41 -2.73
N LEU A 550 44.73 -10.27 -2.18
CA LEU A 550 45.22 -10.15 -0.80
C LEU A 550 46.06 -8.89 -0.60
N ASP A 551 46.95 -8.57 -1.54
CA ASP A 551 47.79 -7.37 -1.50
C ASP A 551 46.96 -6.07 -1.54
N ARG A 552 45.71 -6.16 -2.03
CA ARG A 552 44.77 -5.04 -2.15
C ARG A 552 43.69 -5.05 -1.05
N GLY A 553 43.77 -5.95 -0.06
CA GLY A 553 42.92 -5.94 1.12
C GLY A 553 41.67 -6.83 1.05
N ALA A 554 41.65 -7.85 0.19
CA ALA A 554 40.61 -8.88 0.24
C ALA A 554 40.63 -9.62 1.60
N ASN A 555 39.45 -9.94 2.13
CA ASN A 555 39.32 -10.57 3.43
C ASN A 555 39.74 -12.05 3.37
N ILE A 556 40.96 -12.33 3.83
CA ILE A 556 41.58 -13.65 3.77
C ILE A 556 40.82 -14.75 4.53
N ASN A 557 40.05 -14.38 5.55
CA ASN A 557 39.29 -15.28 6.41
C ASN A 557 37.77 -15.08 6.28
N ASP A 558 37.29 -14.58 5.14
CA ASP A 558 35.85 -14.42 4.94
C ASP A 558 35.14 -15.79 5.04
N PRO A 559 34.09 -15.94 5.86
CA PRO A 559 33.44 -17.24 6.12
C PRO A 559 32.33 -17.60 5.11
N GLY A 560 32.26 -16.89 3.98
CA GLY A 560 31.17 -17.01 3.02
C GLY A 560 29.83 -16.52 3.59
N GLY A 561 28.76 -16.72 2.82
CA GLY A 561 27.39 -16.36 3.17
C GLY A 561 26.82 -17.17 4.33
N ALA A 562 25.65 -16.77 4.84
CA ALA A 562 24.97 -17.45 5.96
C ALA A 562 24.61 -18.93 5.67
N GLN A 563 24.65 -19.35 4.40
CA GLN A 563 24.39 -20.72 3.97
C GLN A 563 25.67 -21.50 3.61
N CYS A 564 26.85 -20.91 3.79
CA CYS A 564 28.15 -21.51 3.42
C CYS A 564 28.84 -22.23 4.58
N ASP A 565 28.18 -22.45 5.71
CA ASP A 565 28.73 -23.16 6.89
C ASP A 565 30.11 -22.68 7.37
N GLY A 566 30.46 -21.42 7.13
CA GLY A 566 31.76 -20.86 7.52
C GLY A 566 32.94 -21.28 6.63
N VAL A 567 32.68 -21.77 5.41
CA VAL A 567 33.71 -22.06 4.40
C VAL A 567 34.52 -20.79 4.12
N THR A 568 35.85 -20.92 4.07
CA THR A 568 36.78 -19.80 3.87
C THR A 568 37.55 -20.03 2.58
N PRO A 569 38.22 -19.00 2.01
CA PRO A 569 39.06 -19.19 0.82
C PRO A 569 40.14 -20.27 1.02
N LEU A 570 40.64 -20.47 2.25
CA LEU A 570 41.56 -21.56 2.57
C LEU A 570 40.89 -22.93 2.49
N HIS A 571 39.62 -23.05 2.91
CA HIS A 571 38.85 -24.28 2.76
C HIS A 571 38.62 -24.60 1.27
N ASP A 572 38.24 -23.62 0.45
CA ASP A 572 38.03 -23.82 -1.00
C ASP A 572 39.31 -24.29 -1.69
N ALA A 573 40.45 -23.66 -1.39
CA ALA A 573 41.73 -24.06 -1.94
C ALA A 573 42.13 -25.49 -1.52
N LEU A 574 41.79 -25.92 -0.30
CA LEU A 574 42.10 -27.27 0.18
C LEU A 574 41.15 -28.33 -0.38
N ILE A 575 39.85 -28.05 -0.43
CA ILE A 575 38.81 -28.94 -0.98
C ILE A 575 39.09 -29.22 -2.45
N CYS A 576 39.51 -28.20 -3.21
CA CYS A 576 39.81 -28.32 -4.63
C CYS A 576 41.26 -28.74 -4.92
N GLY A 577 42.08 -29.02 -3.90
CA GLY A 577 43.46 -29.52 -4.07
C GLY A 577 44.48 -28.48 -4.55
N ASN A 578 44.16 -27.19 -4.45
CA ASN A 578 45.01 -26.07 -4.86
C ASN A 578 46.08 -25.72 -3.82
N PHE A 579 47.00 -26.65 -3.56
CA PHE A 579 47.99 -26.56 -2.48
C PHE A 579 48.91 -25.32 -2.55
N LYS A 580 49.20 -24.80 -3.76
CA LYS A 580 49.99 -23.58 -3.92
C LYS A 580 49.25 -22.35 -3.40
N VAL A 581 47.94 -22.27 -3.66
CA VAL A 581 47.07 -21.21 -3.15
C VAL A 581 46.87 -21.35 -1.64
N ALA A 582 46.61 -22.56 -1.16
CA ALA A 582 46.49 -22.82 0.28
C ALA A 582 47.76 -22.43 1.04
N ARG A 583 48.95 -22.75 0.49
CA ARG A 583 50.23 -22.34 1.08
C ARG A 583 50.38 -20.82 1.11
N LEU A 584 50.00 -20.12 0.04
CA LEU A 584 50.03 -18.66 -0.01
C LEU A 584 49.08 -18.05 1.03
N LEU A 585 47.84 -18.55 1.14
CA LEU A 585 46.87 -18.08 2.13
C LEU A 585 47.38 -18.25 3.57
N VAL A 586 47.96 -19.41 3.90
CA VAL A 586 48.56 -19.64 5.22
C VAL A 586 49.76 -18.70 5.47
N GLN A 587 50.63 -18.52 4.47
CA GLN A 587 51.76 -17.57 4.57
C GLN A 587 51.31 -16.12 4.79
N ARG A 588 50.14 -15.75 4.26
CA ARG A 588 49.55 -14.42 4.39
C ARG A 588 48.61 -14.27 5.60
N GLY A 589 48.58 -15.26 6.52
CA GLY A 589 47.90 -15.15 7.81
C GLY A 589 46.48 -15.74 7.86
N ALA A 590 46.12 -16.65 6.95
CA ALA A 590 44.85 -17.37 7.04
C ALA A 590 44.79 -18.24 8.32
N LEU A 591 43.65 -18.21 9.02
CA LEU A 591 43.46 -18.92 10.28
C LEU A 591 43.25 -20.42 10.04
N VAL A 592 44.20 -21.24 10.49
CA VAL A 592 44.14 -22.72 10.37
C VAL A 592 43.20 -23.35 11.41
N LYS A 593 42.82 -22.64 12.47
CA LYS A 593 42.01 -23.17 13.59
C LYS A 593 40.61 -23.64 13.18
N THR A 594 40.06 -23.12 12.09
CA THR A 594 38.70 -23.44 11.62
C THR A 594 38.58 -24.85 11.02
N LEU A 595 39.70 -25.51 10.70
CA LEU A 595 39.74 -26.90 10.19
C LEU A 595 39.46 -27.97 11.26
N TRP A 596 39.60 -27.62 12.56
CA TRP A 596 39.49 -28.61 13.64
C TRP A 596 38.06 -29.10 13.85
N PHE A 597 37.04 -28.28 13.54
CA PHE A 597 35.64 -28.67 13.69
C PHE A 597 35.14 -29.58 12.56
N TRP A 598 35.68 -29.43 11.34
CA TRP A 598 35.26 -30.23 10.18
C TRP A 598 35.92 -31.61 10.16
N PHE A 599 37.18 -31.73 10.62
CA PHE A 599 37.89 -33.01 10.71
C PHE A 599 37.29 -33.98 11.75
N VAL A 600 36.61 -33.44 12.79
CA VAL A 600 35.97 -34.22 13.86
C VAL A 600 34.66 -34.91 13.41
N LEU A 601 34.05 -34.46 12.29
CA LEU A 601 32.77 -34.99 11.83
C LEU A 601 32.85 -36.16 10.83
N GLN A 602 34.06 -36.55 10.36
CA GLN A 602 34.18 -37.62 9.35
C GLN A 602 35.20 -38.74 9.61
N THR A 603 35.90 -38.79 10.75
CA THR A 603 36.80 -39.93 11.03
C THR A 603 36.54 -40.56 12.40
N GLN A 604 35.90 -41.74 12.40
CA GLN A 604 35.98 -42.70 13.52
C GLN A 604 37.37 -43.35 13.51
N ALA A 605 38.39 -42.62 13.95
CA ALA A 605 39.67 -43.18 14.37
C ALA A 605 40.47 -42.12 15.13
N ALA A 606 40.45 -42.20 16.46
CA ALA A 606 41.34 -41.41 17.30
C ALA A 606 42.76 -41.97 17.23
N PRO A 607 43.81 -41.18 16.96
CA PRO A 607 45.14 -41.50 17.44
C PRO A 607 45.23 -41.06 18.91
N GLN A 608 45.63 -42.01 19.75
CA GLN A 608 46.04 -41.75 21.12
C GLN A 608 47.22 -40.78 21.10
N ILE A 609 46.99 -39.53 21.52
CA ILE A 609 48.05 -38.64 21.99
C ILE A 609 47.81 -38.43 23.48
N THR A 610 48.83 -38.80 24.24
CA THR A 610 48.90 -38.89 25.69
C THR A 610 48.45 -37.61 26.37
N ALA A 611 47.42 -37.75 27.22
CA ALA A 611 46.95 -36.70 28.11
C ALA A 611 48.05 -36.37 29.12
N HIS A 612 48.61 -35.16 29.04
CA HIS A 612 49.13 -34.53 30.24
C HIS A 612 47.93 -34.14 31.10
N ILE A 613 47.83 -34.79 32.25
CA ILE A 613 46.82 -34.54 33.28
C ILE A 613 46.93 -33.07 33.72
N MET A 614 46.00 -32.23 33.24
CA MET A 614 45.76 -30.91 33.80
C MET A 614 44.74 -31.06 34.94
N PRO A 615 44.96 -30.42 36.11
CA PRO A 615 44.02 -30.51 37.23
C PRO A 615 42.65 -29.92 36.87
N ALA A 616 41.60 -30.48 37.48
CA ALA A 616 40.21 -30.13 37.20
C ALA A 616 39.96 -28.61 37.24
N PRO A 617 39.19 -28.04 36.27
CA PRO A 617 38.93 -26.61 36.23
C PRO A 617 38.09 -26.19 37.44
N ILE A 618 38.59 -25.22 38.21
CA ILE A 618 37.87 -24.62 39.33
C ILE A 618 36.62 -23.92 38.78
N ARG A 619 35.45 -24.16 39.39
CA ARG A 619 34.19 -23.50 39.05
C ARG A 619 33.57 -22.87 40.29
N MET A 620 32.98 -21.69 40.12
CA MET A 620 32.28 -20.94 41.17
C MET A 620 30.79 -20.88 40.82
N ARG A 621 29.92 -21.01 41.83
CA ARG A 621 28.47 -20.83 41.65
C ARG A 621 28.10 -19.46 42.18
N VAL A 622 27.61 -18.58 41.31
CA VAL A 622 27.16 -17.24 41.71
C VAL A 622 25.66 -17.14 41.50
N ARG A 623 24.90 -16.90 42.58
CA ARG A 623 23.46 -16.64 42.49
C ARG A 623 23.23 -15.14 42.36
N VAL A 624 22.64 -14.72 41.24
CA VAL A 624 22.15 -13.36 41.00
C VAL A 624 20.62 -13.43 40.93
N GLN A 625 19.93 -12.83 41.90
CA GLN A 625 18.47 -13.00 42.07
C GLN A 625 18.07 -14.49 42.08
N ASN A 626 17.21 -14.93 41.15
CA ASN A 626 16.74 -16.32 41.04
C ASN A 626 17.62 -17.21 40.15
N ASN A 627 18.68 -16.68 39.53
CA ASN A 627 19.52 -17.39 38.57
C ASN A 627 20.87 -17.75 39.19
N VAL A 628 21.28 -19.01 39.05
CA VAL A 628 22.61 -19.49 39.49
C VAL A 628 23.51 -19.72 38.27
N PHE A 629 24.62 -19.00 38.20
CA PHE A 629 25.60 -19.10 37.12
C PHE A 629 26.81 -19.88 37.57
N LEU A 630 27.22 -20.85 36.77
CA LEU A 630 28.45 -21.60 36.97
C LEU A 630 29.59 -20.96 36.17
N ILE A 631 30.55 -20.35 36.85
CA ILE A 631 31.63 -19.57 36.26
C ILE A 631 32.94 -20.35 36.36
N PRO A 632 33.57 -20.72 35.23
CA PRO A 632 34.89 -21.34 35.24
C PRO A 632 35.97 -20.30 35.61
N VAL A 633 36.78 -20.61 36.61
CA VAL A 633 37.90 -19.76 37.06
C VAL A 633 39.18 -20.20 36.34
N PRO A 634 39.87 -19.31 35.62
CA PRO A 634 41.15 -19.61 34.98
C PRO A 634 42.23 -20.03 35.99
N HIS A 635 43.09 -20.99 35.65
CA HIS A 635 44.18 -21.50 36.51
C HIS A 635 45.29 -20.49 36.86
N ARG A 636 45.18 -19.22 36.44
CA ARG A 636 46.12 -18.16 36.85
C ARG A 636 45.64 -17.58 38.17
N TYR A 637 46.46 -17.70 39.22
CA TYR A 637 46.20 -17.30 40.62
C TYR A 637 45.96 -15.80 40.88
N SER A 638 45.38 -15.04 39.94
CA SER A 638 45.25 -13.58 40.03
C SER A 638 43.82 -13.06 39.84
N CYS A 639 42.79 -13.93 39.81
CA CYS A 639 41.40 -13.48 39.72
C CYS A 639 40.93 -12.89 41.06
N THR A 640 40.27 -11.74 41.02
CA THR A 640 39.71 -11.07 42.19
C THR A 640 38.21 -11.33 42.34
N VAL A 641 37.64 -10.96 43.48
CA VAL A 641 36.17 -10.93 43.68
C VAL A 641 35.50 -10.03 42.63
N SER A 642 36.09 -8.88 42.30
CA SER A 642 35.59 -7.99 41.22
C SER A 642 35.48 -8.70 39.87
N TRP A 643 36.50 -9.50 39.53
CA TRP A 643 36.47 -10.28 38.29
C TRP A 643 35.32 -11.30 38.29
N LEU A 644 35.05 -11.95 39.43
CA LEU A 644 33.93 -12.89 39.53
C LEU A 644 32.58 -12.17 39.42
N CYS A 645 32.45 -10.97 40.02
CA CYS A 645 31.27 -10.10 39.84
C CYS A 645 31.05 -9.75 38.36
N GLU A 646 32.09 -9.35 37.63
CA GLU A 646 32.01 -9.01 36.21
C GLU A 646 31.56 -10.22 35.37
N GLN A 647 32.12 -11.40 35.63
CA GLN A 647 31.73 -12.63 34.90
C GLN A 647 30.28 -13.04 35.21
N ALA A 648 29.83 -12.87 36.45
CA ALA A 648 28.45 -13.12 36.85
C ALA A 648 27.49 -12.11 36.20
N ALA A 649 27.86 -10.83 36.21
CA ALA A 649 27.09 -9.76 35.58
C ALA A 649 26.97 -9.96 34.06
N GLN A 650 28.05 -10.36 33.37
CA GLN A 650 28.01 -10.66 31.94
C GLN A 650 27.12 -11.86 31.60
N ARG A 651 27.11 -12.92 32.41
CA ARG A 651 26.23 -14.07 32.20
C ARG A 651 24.78 -13.76 32.53
N TYR A 652 24.55 -12.96 33.56
CA TYR A 652 23.23 -12.42 33.85
C TYR A 652 22.72 -11.57 32.68
N TYR A 653 23.55 -10.68 32.15
CA TYR A 653 23.29 -9.87 30.97
C TYR A 653 22.90 -10.71 29.74
N GLN A 654 23.60 -11.80 29.48
CA GLN A 654 23.27 -12.70 28.36
C GLN A 654 21.90 -13.38 28.52
N THR A 655 21.41 -13.54 29.75
CA THR A 655 20.14 -14.23 30.03
C THR A 655 18.96 -13.28 29.98
N CYS A 656 19.11 -12.06 30.51
CA CYS A 656 17.99 -11.12 30.68
C CYS A 656 18.17 -9.76 29.98
N GLY A 657 19.34 -9.50 29.36
CA GLY A 657 19.64 -8.26 28.63
C GLY A 657 19.97 -7.04 29.50
N LEU A 658 20.17 -7.22 30.82
CA LEU A 658 20.40 -6.15 31.80
C LEU A 658 21.72 -6.37 32.55
N LEU A 659 22.57 -5.34 32.66
CA LEU A 659 23.92 -5.48 33.22
C LEU A 659 23.94 -4.94 34.66
N PRO A 660 23.92 -5.83 35.67
CA PRO A 660 23.94 -5.39 37.05
C PRO A 660 25.37 -5.09 37.51
N HIS A 661 25.52 -4.08 38.36
CA HIS A 661 26.68 -3.97 39.23
C HIS A 661 26.44 -4.87 40.45
N LEU A 662 27.32 -5.86 40.63
CA LEU A 662 27.17 -6.89 41.64
C LEU A 662 28.18 -6.72 42.78
N SER A 663 27.70 -6.92 44.01
CA SER A 663 28.57 -7.18 45.16
C SER A 663 28.34 -8.62 45.64
N LEU A 664 29.42 -9.32 46.00
CA LEU A 664 29.33 -10.70 46.47
C LEU A 664 29.27 -10.73 47.99
N GLN A 665 28.35 -11.54 48.51
CA GLN A 665 28.19 -11.83 49.92
C GLN A 665 28.44 -13.31 50.20
N LYS A 666 29.17 -13.59 51.27
CA LYS A 666 29.37 -14.93 51.82
C LYS A 666 28.89 -14.93 53.28
N GLU A 667 27.94 -15.80 53.60
CA GLU A 667 27.35 -15.91 54.95
C GLU A 667 26.85 -14.57 55.52
N GLY A 668 26.36 -13.67 54.65
CA GLY A 668 25.87 -12.34 55.03
C GLY A 668 26.97 -11.26 55.18
N ALA A 669 28.25 -11.60 54.98
CA ALA A 669 29.35 -10.64 54.96
C ALA A 669 29.72 -10.25 53.52
N LEU A 670 29.91 -8.95 53.28
CA LEU A 670 30.29 -8.40 51.98
C LEU A 670 31.78 -8.66 51.69
N LEU A 671 32.08 -9.22 50.52
CA LEU A 671 33.45 -9.50 50.09
C LEU A 671 34.07 -8.26 49.43
N SER A 672 35.34 -7.97 49.72
CA SER A 672 36.02 -6.83 49.11
C SER A 672 36.35 -7.11 47.63
N PRO A 673 36.09 -6.16 46.70
CA PRO A 673 36.34 -6.36 45.26
C PRO A 673 37.79 -6.67 44.91
N THR A 674 38.75 -6.21 45.73
CA THR A 674 40.19 -6.39 45.53
C THR A 674 40.72 -7.73 46.03
N ASP A 675 39.94 -8.47 46.82
CA ASP A 675 40.39 -9.72 47.41
C ASP A 675 40.62 -10.78 46.32
N LEU A 676 41.66 -11.60 46.52
CA LEU A 676 41.95 -12.72 45.64
C LEU A 676 40.88 -13.81 45.83
N LEU A 677 40.32 -14.27 44.72
CA LEU A 677 39.16 -15.15 44.71
C LEU A 677 39.38 -16.45 45.51
N LEU A 678 40.54 -17.08 45.30
CA LEU A 678 40.91 -18.33 45.98
C LEU A 678 41.36 -18.13 47.44
N ALA A 679 41.53 -16.90 47.91
CA ALA A 679 41.80 -16.61 49.32
C ALA A 679 40.52 -16.54 50.15
N VAL A 680 39.37 -16.30 49.52
CA VAL A 680 38.10 -15.99 50.20
C VAL A 680 36.99 -17.02 49.88
N LEU A 681 37.06 -17.68 48.71
CA LEU A 681 36.05 -18.62 48.22
C LEU A 681 36.66 -19.97 47.87
N HIS A 682 36.00 -21.05 48.30
CA HIS A 682 36.40 -22.42 47.98
C HIS A 682 35.76 -22.89 46.66
N THR A 683 36.41 -23.87 46.02
CA THR A 683 35.89 -24.51 44.79
C THR A 683 34.46 -25.01 44.96
N ASN A 684 33.57 -24.68 44.02
CA ASN A 684 32.18 -25.12 43.96
C ASN A 684 31.24 -24.55 45.05
N GLU A 685 31.70 -23.56 45.82
CA GLU A 685 30.90 -22.83 46.80
C GLU A 685 29.88 -21.91 46.10
N GLU A 686 28.67 -21.80 46.68
CA GLU A 686 27.61 -20.92 46.18
C GLU A 686 27.64 -19.58 46.89
N VAL A 687 27.83 -18.51 46.13
CA VAL A 687 27.98 -17.14 46.63
C VAL A 687 26.80 -16.30 46.16
N LEU A 688 26.23 -15.51 47.07
CA LEU A 688 25.11 -14.62 46.76
C LEU A 688 25.66 -13.33 46.16
N ALA A 689 25.09 -12.89 45.04
CA ALA A 689 25.38 -11.60 44.44
C ALA A 689 24.20 -10.65 44.65
N GLU A 690 24.44 -9.55 45.35
CA GLU A 690 23.49 -8.47 45.53
C GLU A 690 23.64 -7.44 44.40
N VAL A 691 22.52 -6.98 43.85
CA VAL A 691 22.51 -5.98 42.77
C VAL A 691 22.55 -4.59 43.40
N CYS A 692 23.70 -3.92 43.29
CA CYS A 692 23.91 -2.59 43.86
C CYS A 692 23.28 -1.48 43.01
N SER A 693 23.43 -1.58 41.69
CA SER A 693 22.87 -0.63 40.72
C SER A 693 22.79 -1.28 39.34
N TRP A 694 22.07 -0.63 38.43
CA TRP A 694 21.99 -1.04 37.03
C TRP A 694 22.81 -0.07 36.19
N ASP A 695 23.75 -0.59 35.40
CA ASP A 695 24.32 0.19 34.30
C ASP A 695 23.38 0.00 33.11
N LEU A 696 22.65 1.05 32.74
CA LEU A 696 21.71 1.01 31.62
C LEU A 696 22.38 1.69 30.42
N PRO A 697 22.86 0.92 29.43
CA PRO A 697 23.28 1.50 28.17
C PRO A 697 22.13 2.32 27.54
N PRO A 698 22.47 3.27 26.64
CA PRO A 698 21.49 3.98 25.81
C PRO A 698 20.46 3.02 25.21
N LEU A 699 19.19 3.42 25.17
CA LEU A 699 18.08 2.57 24.69
C LEU A 699 18.37 1.96 23.31
N ALA A 700 19.01 2.72 22.43
CA ALA A 700 19.45 2.27 21.11
C ALA A 700 20.45 1.11 21.16
N GLU A 701 21.44 1.16 22.07
CA GLU A 701 22.39 0.07 22.24
C GLU A 701 21.73 -1.18 22.82
N ARG A 702 20.81 -1.00 23.78
CA ARG A 702 20.03 -2.10 24.34
C ARG A 702 19.17 -2.77 23.27
N TYR A 703 18.58 -1.98 22.36
CA TYR A 703 17.83 -2.51 21.21
C TYR A 703 18.72 -3.31 20.25
N LYS A 704 19.88 -2.77 19.84
CA LYS A 704 20.86 -3.49 19.00
C LYS A 704 21.26 -4.81 19.63
N LYS A 705 21.63 -4.79 20.91
CA LYS A 705 22.03 -5.99 21.66
C LYS A 705 20.87 -6.99 21.78
N ALA A 706 19.64 -6.53 22.02
CA ALA A 706 18.47 -7.39 22.02
C ALA A 706 18.24 -8.07 20.65
N CYS A 707 18.39 -7.33 19.55
CA CYS A 707 18.36 -7.87 18.18
C CYS A 707 19.42 -8.96 17.98
N THR A 708 20.68 -8.71 18.39
CA THR A 708 21.74 -9.72 18.29
C THR A 708 21.46 -10.97 19.13
N SER A 709 20.93 -10.81 20.36
CA SER A 709 20.61 -11.93 21.26
C SER A 709 19.49 -12.81 20.74
N LEU A 710 18.53 -12.21 20.02
CA LEU A 710 17.37 -12.89 19.45
C LEU A 710 17.63 -13.42 18.04
N ALA A 711 18.83 -13.21 17.49
CA ALA A 711 19.15 -13.49 16.09
C ALA A 711 18.14 -12.84 15.10
N VAL A 712 17.73 -11.60 15.39
CA VAL A 712 16.81 -10.81 14.56
C VAL A 712 17.54 -9.60 13.99
N GLU A 713 17.32 -9.29 12.72
CA GLU A 713 17.89 -8.09 12.09
C GLU A 713 17.38 -6.79 12.74
N GLU A 714 18.28 -5.82 12.87
CA GLU A 714 17.97 -4.50 13.43
C GLU A 714 17.03 -3.71 12.51
N ASN A 715 15.88 -3.27 13.05
CA ASN A 715 15.01 -2.37 12.30
C ASN A 715 15.52 -0.93 12.41
N LYS A 716 16.04 -0.39 11.30
CA LYS A 716 16.61 0.98 11.25
C LYS A 716 15.64 2.09 11.67
N ARG A 717 14.32 1.90 11.57
CA ARG A 717 13.33 2.90 12.02
C ARG A 717 13.18 2.86 13.54
N VAL A 718 13.08 1.66 14.11
CA VAL A 718 13.01 1.46 15.56
C VAL A 718 14.30 1.93 16.22
N LEU A 719 15.45 1.60 15.62
CA LEU A 719 16.74 2.04 16.11
C LEU A 719 16.85 3.58 16.19
N ARG A 720 16.49 4.30 15.12
CA ARG A 720 16.48 5.77 15.12
C ARG A 720 15.53 6.35 16.16
N LEU A 721 14.36 5.74 16.36
CA LEU A 721 13.44 6.18 17.41
C LEU A 721 14.02 5.95 18.80
N CYS A 722 14.71 4.84 19.01
CA CYS A 722 15.42 4.57 20.26
C CYS A 722 16.56 5.58 20.51
N GLU A 723 17.25 6.03 19.46
CA GLU A 723 18.31 7.05 19.56
C GLU A 723 17.73 8.43 19.89
N VAL A 724 16.63 8.82 19.26
CA VAL A 724 15.99 10.14 19.46
C VAL A 724 15.25 10.24 20.78
N GLN A 725 14.63 9.14 21.23
CA GLN A 725 13.79 9.11 22.43
C GLN A 725 14.53 8.58 23.65
N ASP A 726 15.86 8.41 23.58
CA ASP A 726 16.67 7.99 24.72
C ASP A 726 16.60 9.06 25.83
N GLY A 727 16.25 8.65 27.05
CA GLY A 727 16.02 9.56 28.18
C GLY A 727 14.71 10.36 28.14
N SER A 728 13.89 10.22 27.11
CA SER A 728 12.54 10.81 27.06
C SER A 728 11.60 10.12 28.08
N PRO A 729 10.67 10.85 28.72
CA PRO A 729 9.61 10.24 29.52
C PRO A 729 8.54 9.56 28.65
N CYS A 730 8.58 9.74 27.33
CA CYS A 730 7.64 9.14 26.39
C CYS A 730 8.39 8.37 25.29
N VAL A 731 8.02 7.10 25.09
CA VAL A 731 8.47 6.28 23.96
C VAL A 731 7.27 5.99 23.06
N THR A 732 7.35 6.47 21.82
CA THR A 732 6.29 6.35 20.83
C THR A 732 6.80 5.67 19.57
N VAL A 733 6.22 4.52 19.26
CA VAL A 733 6.53 3.69 18.10
C VAL A 733 5.22 3.36 17.36
N CYS A 734 4.44 4.37 17.01
CA CYS A 734 3.10 4.19 16.44
C CYS A 734 3.10 4.14 14.90
N GLY A 735 2.17 3.39 14.31
CA GLY A 735 1.88 3.45 12.87
C GLY A 735 2.97 2.88 11.96
N LEU A 736 3.93 2.13 12.51
CA LEU A 736 5.04 1.56 11.77
C LEU A 736 4.73 0.17 11.18
N SER A 737 3.58 -0.42 11.53
CA SER A 737 3.19 -1.77 11.10
C SER A 737 4.24 -2.84 11.42
N LEU A 738 4.94 -2.69 12.55
CA LEU A 738 6.03 -3.58 12.96
C LEU A 738 5.53 -5.01 13.17
N ALA A 739 6.27 -5.98 12.64
CA ALA A 739 6.03 -7.40 12.88
C ALA A 739 6.41 -7.79 14.33
N PRO A 740 5.83 -8.88 14.88
CA PRO A 740 6.15 -9.35 16.23
C PRO A 740 7.66 -9.51 16.49
N ALA A 741 8.40 -10.03 15.51
CA ALA A 741 9.85 -10.21 15.59
C ALA A 741 10.62 -8.90 15.82
N CYS A 742 10.10 -7.75 15.35
CA CYS A 742 10.73 -6.44 15.57
C CYS A 742 10.35 -5.80 16.91
N LEU A 743 9.16 -6.15 17.44
CA LEU A 743 8.65 -5.63 18.71
C LEU A 743 9.30 -6.32 19.91
N LEU A 744 9.57 -7.63 19.81
CA LEU A 744 10.17 -8.39 20.91
C LEU A 744 11.53 -7.81 21.40
N PRO A 745 12.50 -7.49 20.51
CA PRO A 745 13.74 -6.83 20.93
C PRO A 745 13.51 -5.46 21.57
N LEU A 746 12.52 -4.70 21.10
CA LEU A 746 12.17 -3.39 21.66
C LEU A 746 11.61 -3.53 23.08
N LEU A 747 10.68 -4.45 23.31
CA LEU A 747 10.11 -4.70 24.65
C LEU A 747 11.20 -5.12 25.65
N ARG A 748 12.16 -5.94 25.22
CA ARG A 748 13.34 -6.28 26.04
C ARG A 748 14.21 -5.06 26.34
N ALA A 749 14.44 -4.21 25.35
CA ALA A 749 15.25 -3.01 25.51
C ALA A 749 14.62 -1.97 26.44
N LEU A 750 13.29 -1.95 26.58
CA LEU A 750 12.55 -1.01 27.45
C LEU A 750 12.55 -1.40 28.94
N LYS A 751 13.02 -2.59 29.30
CA LYS A 751 13.06 -3.03 30.70
C LYS A 751 13.92 -2.09 31.56
N LEU A 752 13.43 -1.81 32.77
CA LEU A 752 14.05 -0.93 33.77
C LEU A 752 14.22 0.55 33.34
N GLN A 753 13.46 1.01 32.34
CA GLN A 753 13.43 2.44 32.00
C GLN A 753 12.63 3.22 33.04
N ASP A 754 13.28 3.60 34.15
CA ASP A 754 12.68 4.27 35.31
C ASP A 754 12.11 5.66 34.99
N SER A 755 12.65 6.34 33.98
CA SER A 755 12.23 7.66 33.51
C SER A 755 10.93 7.63 32.71
N LEU A 756 10.49 6.45 32.23
CA LEU A 756 9.38 6.34 31.29
C LEU A 756 8.02 6.50 31.98
N THR A 757 7.23 7.45 31.51
CA THR A 757 5.85 7.71 31.94
C THR A 757 4.82 7.34 30.88
N GLU A 758 5.18 7.36 29.59
CA GLU A 758 4.27 7.04 28.49
C GLU A 758 4.90 6.03 27.52
N LEU A 759 4.16 4.96 27.21
CA LEU A 759 4.52 3.99 26.19
C LEU A 759 3.40 3.87 25.16
N ARG A 760 3.68 4.26 23.91
CA ARG A 760 2.73 4.18 22.80
C ARG A 760 3.25 3.25 21.70
N LEU A 761 2.57 2.12 21.51
CA LEU A 761 2.88 1.06 20.54
C LEU A 761 1.72 0.82 19.56
N SER A 762 0.86 1.82 19.35
CA SER A 762 -0.36 1.66 18.57
C SER A 762 -0.12 1.47 17.06
N ALA A 763 -1.07 0.81 16.38
CA ALA A 763 -1.02 0.54 14.94
C ALA A 763 0.22 -0.26 14.50
N ASN A 764 0.54 -1.32 15.25
CA ASN A 764 1.54 -2.33 14.92
C ASN A 764 0.90 -3.74 14.86
N ARG A 765 1.73 -4.79 14.88
CA ARG A 765 1.26 -6.19 14.92
C ARG A 765 1.65 -6.87 16.23
N LEU A 766 1.47 -6.20 17.36
CA LEU A 766 1.62 -6.83 18.68
C LEU A 766 0.54 -7.91 18.84
N CYS A 767 0.93 -9.16 19.03
CA CYS A 767 0.03 -10.31 19.21
C CYS A 767 0.08 -10.85 20.65
N ASP A 768 -0.81 -11.78 20.97
CA ASP A 768 -0.94 -12.39 22.30
C ASP A 768 0.37 -12.98 22.83
N ASP A 769 1.21 -13.55 21.95
CA ASP A 769 2.50 -14.17 22.32
C ASP A 769 3.50 -13.16 22.94
N LEU A 770 3.35 -11.88 22.62
CA LEU A 770 4.23 -10.81 23.13
C LEU A 770 3.70 -10.13 24.40
N LEU A 771 2.44 -10.36 24.77
CA LEU A 771 1.86 -9.74 25.96
C LEU A 771 2.61 -10.09 27.26
N PRO A 772 3.07 -11.33 27.50
CA PRO A 772 3.86 -11.64 28.69
C PRO A 772 5.16 -10.81 28.76
N GLU A 773 5.80 -10.58 27.61
CA GLU A 773 7.01 -9.76 27.54
C GLU A 773 6.70 -8.27 27.77
N LEU A 774 5.59 -7.77 27.21
CA LEU A 774 5.13 -6.41 27.43
C LEU A 774 4.83 -6.17 28.92
N VAL A 775 4.11 -7.08 29.57
CA VAL A 775 3.83 -7.01 31.02
C VAL A 775 5.13 -7.10 31.82
N SER A 776 6.04 -8.00 31.44
CA SER A 776 7.37 -8.09 32.05
C SER A 776 8.15 -6.78 31.93
N ALA A 777 8.02 -6.05 30.82
CA ALA A 777 8.64 -4.74 30.67
C ALA A 777 7.91 -3.67 31.50
N ALA A 778 6.58 -3.60 31.41
CA ALA A 778 5.76 -2.62 32.11
C ALA A 778 5.97 -2.66 33.64
N THR A 779 6.04 -3.87 34.22
CA THR A 779 6.29 -4.06 35.66
C THR A 779 7.66 -3.55 36.13
N THR A 780 8.61 -3.35 35.22
CA THR A 780 9.93 -2.77 35.53
C THR A 780 9.97 -1.25 35.40
N MET A 781 8.87 -0.61 35.00
CA MET A 781 8.76 0.83 34.77
C MET A 781 7.82 1.45 35.82
N PRO A 782 8.33 1.78 37.03
CA PRO A 782 7.48 2.18 38.16
C PRO A 782 6.77 3.53 37.96
N ARG A 783 7.13 4.31 36.94
CA ARG A 783 6.51 5.60 36.63
C ARG A 783 5.59 5.56 35.42
N LEU A 784 5.35 4.39 34.82
CA LEU A 784 4.52 4.25 33.63
C LEU A 784 3.05 4.56 33.96
N ARG A 785 2.55 5.68 33.44
CA ARG A 785 1.18 6.17 33.61
C ARG A 785 0.29 5.88 32.42
N LEU A 786 0.83 5.99 31.19
CA LEU A 786 0.06 5.80 29.96
C LEU A 786 0.60 4.62 29.16
N LEU A 787 -0.28 3.67 28.86
CA LEU A 787 0.00 2.55 27.96
C LEU A 787 -1.02 2.53 26.81
N ASP A 788 -0.54 2.87 25.60
CA ASP A 788 -1.33 2.77 24.37
C ASP A 788 -0.84 1.60 23.51
N ILE A 789 -1.68 0.56 23.46
CA ILE A 789 -1.47 -0.65 22.65
C ILE A 789 -2.63 -0.86 21.67
N SER A 790 -3.32 0.23 21.30
CA SER A 790 -4.43 0.19 20.37
C SER A 790 -4.04 -0.21 18.94
N ALA A 791 -4.99 -0.69 18.14
CA ALA A 791 -4.81 -1.10 16.75
C ALA A 791 -3.69 -2.14 16.55
N ASN A 792 -3.69 -3.18 17.38
CA ASN A 792 -2.78 -4.32 17.31
C ASN A 792 -3.58 -5.62 17.05
N GLN A 793 -2.96 -6.78 17.31
CA GLN A 793 -3.55 -8.12 17.11
C GLN A 793 -3.78 -8.84 18.45
N ILE A 794 -4.14 -8.08 19.49
CA ILE A 794 -4.40 -8.62 20.83
C ILE A 794 -5.82 -9.18 20.89
N THR A 795 -5.99 -10.37 21.48
CA THR A 795 -7.30 -10.98 21.69
C THR A 795 -7.66 -11.02 23.18
N GLY A 796 -8.93 -11.24 23.49
CA GLY A 796 -9.39 -11.41 24.87
C GLY A 796 -8.76 -12.62 25.56
N GLU A 797 -8.39 -13.67 24.81
CA GLU A 797 -7.68 -14.84 25.34
C GLU A 797 -6.23 -14.49 25.72
N GLY A 798 -5.57 -13.63 24.95
CA GLY A 798 -4.26 -13.08 25.31
C GLY A 798 -4.31 -12.35 26.65
N ILE A 799 -5.28 -11.45 26.81
CA ILE A 799 -5.46 -10.68 28.07
C ILE A 799 -5.70 -11.63 29.25
N LYS A 800 -6.61 -12.61 29.12
CA LYS A 800 -6.87 -13.62 30.17
C LYS A 800 -5.59 -14.32 30.64
N LYS A 801 -4.77 -14.79 29.70
CA LYS A 801 -3.51 -15.49 30.02
C LYS A 801 -2.55 -14.58 30.78
N THR A 802 -2.50 -13.29 30.44
CA THR A 802 -1.60 -12.34 31.09
C THR A 802 -2.08 -11.84 32.44
N VAL A 803 -3.38 -11.72 32.67
CA VAL A 803 -3.88 -11.26 33.97
C VAL A 803 -3.53 -12.25 35.09
N ASN A 804 -3.54 -13.56 34.80
CA ASN A 804 -3.10 -14.59 35.75
C ASN A 804 -1.60 -14.46 36.13
N THR A 805 -0.77 -13.77 35.33
CA THR A 805 0.66 -13.57 35.64
C THR A 805 0.93 -12.28 36.42
N LEU A 806 -0.06 -11.39 36.52
CA LEU A 806 -0.02 -10.16 37.32
C LEU A 806 -0.36 -10.40 38.80
N GLU A 807 -1.04 -11.51 39.13
CA GLU A 807 -1.36 -11.87 40.52
C GLU A 807 -0.08 -12.00 41.37
N GLY A 808 0.04 -11.13 42.38
CA GLY A 808 1.16 -11.13 43.35
C GLY A 808 2.36 -10.23 43.01
N ARG A 809 2.28 -9.37 41.99
CA ARG A 809 3.33 -8.39 41.64
C ARG A 809 2.97 -6.97 42.09
N SER A 810 3.98 -6.09 42.24
CA SER A 810 3.82 -4.69 42.67
C SER A 810 2.76 -3.95 41.84
N GLU A 811 1.88 -3.20 42.51
CA GLU A 811 0.77 -2.46 41.91
C GLU A 811 1.27 -1.49 40.82
N PRO A 812 0.88 -1.66 39.54
CA PRO A 812 1.26 -0.77 38.45
C PRO A 812 0.68 0.65 38.64
N CYS A 813 1.50 1.66 38.39
CA CYS A 813 1.11 3.08 38.48
C CYS A 813 0.33 3.62 37.28
N LEU A 814 -0.43 2.75 36.60
CA LEU A 814 -1.06 3.05 35.32
C LEU A 814 -2.34 3.90 35.51
N GLU A 815 -2.36 5.08 34.90
CA GLU A 815 -3.47 6.04 34.91
C GLU A 815 -4.33 5.89 33.63
N GLU A 816 -3.71 5.59 32.49
CA GLU A 816 -4.39 5.47 31.19
C GLU A 816 -4.03 4.17 30.45
N LEU A 817 -5.07 3.44 30.04
CA LEU A 817 -4.93 2.22 29.24
C LEU A 817 -5.79 2.29 27.98
N ASN A 818 -5.14 2.23 26.81
CA ASN A 818 -5.82 2.17 25.52
C ASN A 818 -5.63 0.82 24.84
N LEU A 819 -6.72 0.06 24.75
CA LEU A 819 -6.80 -1.27 24.13
C LEU A 819 -7.62 -1.25 22.83
N SER A 820 -8.05 -0.07 22.38
CA SER A 820 -8.95 0.10 21.24
C SER A 820 -8.46 -0.59 19.96
N MET A 821 -9.39 -0.90 19.04
CA MET A 821 -9.10 -1.46 17.72
C MET A 821 -8.33 -2.80 17.76
N ASN A 822 -8.46 -3.56 18.85
CA ASN A 822 -7.96 -4.93 18.98
C ASN A 822 -9.12 -5.94 18.90
N PRO A 823 -8.93 -7.14 18.33
CA PRO A 823 -9.97 -8.17 18.24
C PRO A 823 -10.23 -8.88 19.59
N LEU A 824 -10.70 -8.15 20.61
CA LEU A 824 -10.86 -8.68 21.96
C LEU A 824 -12.07 -9.62 22.11
N GLY A 825 -13.21 -9.25 21.52
CA GLY A 825 -14.47 -10.00 21.63
C GLY A 825 -15.07 -10.00 23.05
N ASP A 826 -16.09 -10.81 23.28
CA ASP A 826 -16.89 -10.77 24.53
C ASP A 826 -16.29 -11.55 25.71
N GLY A 827 -15.34 -12.45 25.45
CA GLY A 827 -15.02 -13.53 26.40
C GLY A 827 -14.23 -13.13 27.64
N TRP A 828 -13.77 -11.89 27.79
CA TRP A 828 -12.71 -11.51 28.73
C TRP A 828 -13.16 -10.52 29.83
N SER A 829 -14.46 -10.37 30.08
CA SER A 829 -15.00 -9.46 31.10
C SER A 829 -14.49 -9.74 32.51
N GLN A 830 -14.31 -11.02 32.88
CA GLN A 830 -13.69 -11.41 34.14
C GLN A 830 -12.22 -10.95 34.23
N ALA A 831 -11.45 -11.13 33.15
CA ALA A 831 -10.06 -10.69 33.10
C ALA A 831 -9.95 -9.16 33.15
N LEU A 832 -10.90 -8.44 32.54
CA LEU A 832 -10.98 -6.99 32.69
C LEU A 832 -11.22 -6.60 34.15
N ALA A 833 -12.14 -7.26 34.86
CA ALA A 833 -12.37 -6.97 36.28
C ALA A 833 -11.10 -7.17 37.12
N CYS A 834 -10.38 -8.28 36.89
CA CYS A 834 -9.10 -8.54 37.55
C CYS A 834 -8.01 -7.52 37.18
N LEU A 835 -7.96 -7.08 35.92
CA LEU A 835 -7.03 -6.04 35.46
C LEU A 835 -7.33 -4.69 36.12
N LEU A 836 -8.61 -4.32 36.22
CA LEU A 836 -9.04 -3.10 36.90
C LEU A 836 -8.69 -3.13 38.39
N SER A 837 -8.94 -4.26 39.07
CA SER A 837 -8.51 -4.41 40.47
C SER A 837 -6.98 -4.39 40.64
N GLY A 838 -6.24 -4.82 39.61
CA GLY A 838 -4.78 -4.77 39.60
C GLY A 838 -4.19 -3.40 39.27
N CYS A 839 -5.00 -2.45 38.76
CA CYS A 839 -4.55 -1.10 38.39
C CYS A 839 -5.39 -0.05 39.16
N PRO A 840 -5.15 0.14 40.47
CA PRO A 840 -6.01 0.99 41.31
C PRO A 840 -5.95 2.48 40.93
N LEU A 841 -4.90 2.93 40.24
CA LEU A 841 -4.73 4.32 39.81
C LEU A 841 -5.37 4.62 38.45
N LEU A 842 -6.03 3.64 37.81
CA LEU A 842 -6.55 3.79 36.46
C LEU A 842 -7.70 4.81 36.40
N THR A 843 -7.48 5.91 35.70
CA THR A 843 -8.48 6.98 35.48
C THR A 843 -9.16 6.88 34.12
N THR A 844 -8.47 6.35 33.11
CA THR A 844 -8.96 6.30 31.73
C THR A 844 -8.79 4.91 31.13
N ILE A 845 -9.88 4.37 30.58
CA ILE A 845 -9.84 3.15 29.78
C ILE A 845 -10.56 3.33 28.44
N SER A 846 -9.90 2.92 27.36
CA SER A 846 -10.44 3.00 26.01
C SER A 846 -10.50 1.63 25.36
N LEU A 847 -11.73 1.23 24.98
CA LEU A 847 -12.10 -0.06 24.40
C LEU A 847 -12.88 0.15 23.09
N GLN A 848 -12.53 1.19 22.33
CA GLN A 848 -13.20 1.52 21.07
C GLN A 848 -13.01 0.39 20.05
N ALA A 849 -14.07 0.02 19.31
CA ALA A 849 -14.01 -0.95 18.20
C ALA A 849 -13.30 -2.27 18.53
N CYS A 850 -13.57 -2.84 19.71
CA CYS A 850 -12.96 -4.07 20.19
C CYS A 850 -13.76 -5.34 19.86
N GLY A 851 -14.84 -5.19 19.08
CA GLY A 851 -15.76 -6.28 18.75
C GLY A 851 -16.65 -6.72 19.90
N LEU A 852 -16.94 -5.83 20.85
CA LEU A 852 -17.79 -6.10 22.01
C LEU A 852 -19.28 -6.08 21.61
N THR A 853 -20.06 -6.98 22.20
CA THR A 853 -21.52 -7.06 22.10
C THR A 853 -22.18 -6.98 23.48
N ALA A 854 -23.52 -7.03 23.55
CA ALA A 854 -24.24 -7.11 24.82
C ALA A 854 -23.76 -8.27 25.73
N ARG A 855 -23.23 -9.35 25.14
CA ARG A 855 -22.77 -10.53 25.90
C ARG A 855 -21.58 -10.22 26.81
N PHE A 856 -20.72 -9.28 26.42
CA PHE A 856 -19.56 -8.87 27.20
C PHE A 856 -19.92 -8.46 28.63
N LEU A 857 -21.00 -7.69 28.80
CA LEU A 857 -21.47 -7.23 30.12
C LEU A 857 -22.53 -8.14 30.74
N GLN A 858 -23.03 -9.13 29.99
CA GLN A 858 -24.00 -10.09 30.51
C GLN A 858 -23.33 -11.10 31.44
N GLN A 859 -22.09 -11.47 31.14
CA GLN A 859 -21.27 -12.40 31.92
C GLN A 859 -20.39 -11.62 32.91
N HIS A 860 -20.39 -12.02 34.19
CA HIS A 860 -19.59 -11.40 35.26
C HIS A 860 -19.89 -9.92 35.57
N ARG A 861 -21.10 -9.44 35.25
CA ARG A 861 -21.52 -8.04 35.49
C ARG A 861 -21.24 -7.57 36.91
N ILE A 862 -21.60 -8.36 37.91
CA ILE A 862 -21.45 -8.00 39.33
C ILE A 862 -19.98 -7.83 39.70
N LEU A 863 -19.12 -8.74 39.21
CA LEU A 863 -17.67 -8.70 39.43
C LEU A 863 -17.04 -7.48 38.75
N LEU A 864 -17.46 -7.17 37.53
CA LEU A 864 -16.98 -6.00 36.81
C LEU A 864 -17.46 -4.70 37.48
N ALA A 865 -18.72 -4.65 37.90
CA ALA A 865 -19.27 -3.51 38.64
C ALA A 865 -18.51 -3.28 39.96
N SER A 866 -18.23 -4.35 40.73
CA SER A 866 -17.46 -4.24 41.98
C SER A 866 -16.04 -3.73 41.71
N ALA A 867 -15.34 -4.30 40.73
CA ALA A 867 -13.99 -3.84 40.39
C ALA A 867 -13.98 -2.36 39.96
N LEU A 868 -14.97 -1.94 39.16
CA LEU A 868 -15.10 -0.55 38.73
C LEU A 868 -15.43 0.39 39.91
N THR A 869 -16.27 -0.02 40.86
CA THR A 869 -16.54 0.79 42.06
C THR A 869 -15.31 0.87 42.98
N ASP A 870 -14.58 -0.24 43.12
CA ASP A 870 -13.40 -0.34 43.98
C ASP A 870 -12.24 0.50 43.44
N THR A 871 -12.11 0.65 42.12
CA THR A 871 -11.08 1.52 41.55
C THR A 871 -11.23 2.99 41.95
N GLY A 872 -12.44 3.49 42.25
CA GLY A 872 -12.73 4.84 42.80
C GLY A 872 -12.27 6.06 41.99
N HIS A 873 -11.32 5.88 41.09
CA HIS A 873 -10.54 6.86 40.35
C HIS A 873 -10.86 6.84 38.86
N LEU A 874 -11.60 5.85 38.37
CA LEU A 874 -12.02 5.83 36.97
C LEU A 874 -12.90 7.05 36.67
N ARG A 875 -12.49 7.84 35.67
CA ARG A 875 -13.13 9.08 35.23
C ARG A 875 -13.57 9.04 33.77
N SER A 876 -12.91 8.26 32.92
CA SER A 876 -13.13 8.26 31.47
C SER A 876 -13.23 6.85 30.90
N VAL A 877 -14.32 6.58 30.17
CA VAL A 877 -14.57 5.29 29.51
C VAL A 877 -15.00 5.52 28.06
N CYS A 878 -14.29 4.90 27.12
CA CYS A 878 -14.69 4.87 25.71
C CYS A 878 -15.05 3.45 25.27
N LEU A 879 -16.29 3.26 24.80
CA LEU A 879 -16.82 2.01 24.26
C LEU A 879 -17.36 2.17 22.83
N SER A 880 -17.01 3.28 22.18
CA SER A 880 -17.47 3.64 20.84
C SER A 880 -17.20 2.54 19.81
N TYR A 881 -18.04 2.45 18.79
CA TYR A 881 -17.94 1.52 17.65
C TYR A 881 -17.95 0.03 18.00
N ASN A 882 -18.50 -0.34 19.15
CA ASN A 882 -18.80 -1.73 19.51
C ASN A 882 -20.28 -2.04 19.24
N THR A 883 -20.62 -3.24 18.78
CA THR A 883 -22.01 -3.61 18.45
C THR A 883 -22.78 -4.07 19.69
N LEU A 884 -22.93 -3.17 20.67
CA LEU A 884 -23.60 -3.45 21.95
C LEU A 884 -25.11 -3.62 21.80
N GLY A 885 -25.74 -2.81 20.94
CA GLY A 885 -27.19 -2.73 20.81
C GLY A 885 -27.89 -2.11 22.03
N SER A 886 -29.21 -1.96 22.00
CA SER A 886 -29.98 -1.36 23.11
C SER A 886 -29.81 -2.09 24.44
N THR A 887 -29.79 -3.42 24.43
CA THR A 887 -29.55 -4.25 25.63
C THR A 887 -28.15 -4.04 26.19
N GLY A 888 -27.12 -4.03 25.33
CA GLY A 888 -25.75 -3.77 25.78
C GLY A 888 -25.58 -2.35 26.30
N PHE A 889 -26.22 -1.36 25.67
CA PHE A 889 -26.26 0.02 26.13
C PHE A 889 -26.85 0.14 27.55
N GLU A 890 -27.98 -0.52 27.80
CA GLU A 890 -28.60 -0.57 29.13
C GLU A 890 -27.66 -1.21 30.16
N LEU A 891 -27.01 -2.32 29.79
CA LEU A 891 -26.05 -3.01 30.66
C LEU A 891 -24.83 -2.14 30.97
N VAL A 892 -24.33 -1.34 30.02
CA VAL A 892 -23.24 -0.38 30.26
C VAL A 892 -23.62 0.59 31.37
N LEU A 893 -24.76 1.28 31.21
CA LEU A 893 -25.19 2.30 32.17
C LEU A 893 -25.48 1.71 33.56
N LYS A 894 -25.97 0.48 33.62
CA LYS A 894 -26.22 -0.22 34.89
C LYS A 894 -24.94 -0.80 35.53
N THR A 895 -23.81 -0.83 34.85
CA THR A 895 -22.57 -1.46 35.33
C THR A 895 -21.49 -0.42 35.66
N LEU A 896 -21.43 0.67 34.90
CA LEU A 896 -20.47 1.74 35.13
C LEU A 896 -20.83 2.61 36.35
N PRO A 897 -19.84 3.08 37.14
CA PRO A 897 -20.06 3.97 38.28
C PRO A 897 -20.30 5.43 37.80
N LEU A 898 -21.51 5.71 37.28
CA LEU A 898 -21.87 7.01 36.68
C LEU A 898 -21.75 8.21 37.62
N GLN A 899 -21.74 7.99 38.94
CA GLN A 899 -21.53 9.03 39.96
C GLN A 899 -20.07 9.51 40.04
N CYS A 900 -19.11 8.71 39.56
CA CYS A 900 -17.68 9.04 39.59
C CYS A 900 -17.14 9.36 38.19
N LEU A 901 -17.83 8.93 37.13
CA LEU A 901 -17.42 9.16 35.75
C LEU A 901 -17.67 10.59 35.32
N THR A 902 -16.69 11.14 34.60
CA THR A 902 -16.74 12.48 34.02
C THR A 902 -16.85 12.44 32.49
N HIS A 903 -16.33 11.40 31.84
CA HIS A 903 -16.33 11.24 30.39
C HIS A 903 -16.86 9.86 30.01
N LEU A 904 -17.87 9.83 29.14
CA LEU A 904 -18.44 8.59 28.61
C LEU A 904 -18.68 8.73 27.10
N GLU A 905 -18.02 7.87 26.32
CA GLU A 905 -18.17 7.82 24.87
C GLU A 905 -18.84 6.52 24.42
N LEU A 906 -20.04 6.67 23.87
CA LEU A 906 -20.88 5.58 23.35
C LEU A 906 -21.27 5.87 21.89
N LYS A 907 -20.32 6.26 21.05
CA LYS A 907 -20.60 6.56 19.64
C LYS A 907 -20.83 5.26 18.85
N ALA A 908 -21.85 5.21 18.00
CA ALA A 908 -22.12 4.11 17.08
C ALA A 908 -22.19 2.72 17.76
N VAL A 909 -22.85 2.62 18.91
CA VAL A 909 -23.00 1.36 19.65
C VAL A 909 -24.33 0.65 19.41
N CYS A 910 -25.37 1.40 19.00
CA CYS A 910 -26.68 0.87 18.59
C CYS A 910 -26.85 0.88 17.06
N LYS A 911 -27.63 -0.06 16.54
CA LYS A 911 -27.92 -0.22 15.11
C LYS A 911 -29.23 0.45 14.72
N GLY A 912 -29.15 1.72 14.32
CA GLY A 912 -30.26 2.43 13.70
C GLY A 912 -31.44 2.73 14.64
N PRO A 913 -32.53 3.34 14.12
CA PRO A 913 -33.60 3.90 14.94
C PRO A 913 -34.57 2.89 15.56
N THR A 914 -34.51 1.63 15.13
CA THR A 914 -35.33 0.54 15.70
C THR A 914 -34.87 0.14 17.11
N GLU A 915 -33.61 0.38 17.44
CA GLU A 915 -33.07 0.15 18.77
C GLU A 915 -33.30 1.39 19.62
N GLN A 916 -34.04 1.25 20.72
CA GLN A 916 -34.34 2.34 21.64
C GLN A 916 -33.39 2.24 22.85
N PRO A 917 -32.28 3.01 22.87
CA PRO A 917 -31.38 3.00 24.02
C PRO A 917 -32.08 3.59 25.25
N ALA A 918 -31.88 2.97 26.41
CA ALA A 918 -32.48 3.35 27.68
C ALA A 918 -31.79 4.59 28.29
N LEU A 919 -31.96 5.76 27.65
CA LEU A 919 -31.35 7.02 28.07
C LEU A 919 -31.86 7.52 29.44
N ASP A 920 -33.01 7.05 29.90
CA ASP A 920 -33.56 7.39 31.22
C ASP A 920 -32.64 6.97 32.38
N LEU A 921 -31.75 6.00 32.14
CA LEU A 921 -30.76 5.53 33.12
C LEU A 921 -29.57 6.49 33.32
N LEU A 922 -29.49 7.57 32.54
CA LEU A 922 -28.47 8.61 32.72
C LEU A 922 -28.84 9.60 33.82
N ALA A 923 -30.00 9.46 34.48
CA ALA A 923 -30.37 10.31 35.61
C ALA A 923 -29.33 10.25 36.75
N ASP A 924 -29.08 11.39 37.40
CA ASP A 924 -28.21 11.51 38.59
C ASP A 924 -26.73 11.17 38.33
N CYS A 925 -26.23 11.61 37.17
CA CYS A 925 -24.86 11.35 36.70
C CYS A 925 -23.90 12.53 36.96
N SER A 926 -22.63 12.23 37.22
CA SER A 926 -21.54 13.23 37.37
C SER A 926 -20.79 13.50 36.06
N LEU A 927 -21.38 13.11 34.92
CA LEU A 927 -20.76 13.25 33.61
C LEU A 927 -20.59 14.73 33.26
N THR A 928 -19.42 15.06 32.72
CA THR A 928 -19.09 16.37 32.13
C THR A 928 -19.13 16.31 30.61
N HIS A 929 -18.77 15.17 30.02
CA HIS A 929 -18.73 14.93 28.59
C HIS A 929 -19.46 13.61 28.27
N LEU A 930 -20.43 13.68 27.35
CA LEU A 930 -21.19 12.54 26.89
C LEU A 930 -21.28 12.54 25.36
N SER A 931 -20.85 11.46 24.71
CA SER A 931 -21.09 11.25 23.27
C SER A 931 -22.05 10.10 23.03
N LEU A 932 -23.15 10.41 22.35
CA LEU A 932 -24.18 9.47 21.89
C LEU A 932 -24.31 9.54 20.35
N ALA A 933 -23.25 9.94 19.66
CA ALA A 933 -23.26 10.10 18.22
C ALA A 933 -23.55 8.78 17.48
N ALA A 934 -24.23 8.86 16.34
CA ALA A 934 -24.49 7.73 15.44
C ALA A 934 -25.18 6.51 16.07
N ASN A 935 -26.02 6.69 17.09
CA ASN A 935 -26.78 5.60 17.72
C ASN A 935 -28.19 5.41 17.15
N GLY A 936 -28.56 6.16 16.11
CA GLY A 936 -29.91 6.11 15.54
C GLY A 936 -30.96 6.76 16.44
N LEU A 937 -30.57 7.73 17.29
CA LEU A 937 -31.50 8.38 18.20
C LEU A 937 -32.68 9.04 17.46
N THR A 938 -33.87 8.94 18.05
CA THR A 938 -35.12 9.58 17.61
C THR A 938 -35.52 10.71 18.56
N ASP A 939 -36.51 11.53 18.19
CA ASP A 939 -37.03 12.59 19.07
C ASP A 939 -37.55 12.07 20.42
N GLN A 940 -38.09 10.84 20.45
CA GLN A 940 -38.49 10.20 21.70
C GLN A 940 -37.29 9.95 22.62
N ASN A 941 -36.15 9.51 22.06
CA ASN A 941 -34.93 9.33 22.83
C ASN A 941 -34.39 10.66 23.35
N ILE A 942 -34.41 11.70 22.52
CA ILE A 942 -33.99 13.05 22.93
C ILE A 942 -34.90 13.60 24.04
N ARG A 943 -36.20 13.30 24.01
CA ARG A 943 -37.14 13.66 25.09
C ARG A 943 -36.82 12.94 26.40
N SER A 944 -36.49 11.66 26.36
CA SER A 944 -35.99 10.91 27.52
C SER A 944 -34.70 11.52 28.07
N LEU A 945 -33.74 11.84 27.21
CA LEU A 945 -32.50 12.53 27.59
C LEU A 945 -32.78 13.90 28.21
N ALA A 946 -33.70 14.68 27.63
CA ALA A 946 -34.08 16.01 28.12
C ALA A 946 -34.64 15.95 29.54
N ARG A 947 -35.41 14.91 29.90
CA ARG A 947 -35.87 14.69 31.28
C ARG A 947 -34.72 14.43 32.27
N CYS A 948 -33.61 13.86 31.80
CA CYS A 948 -32.46 13.53 32.63
C CYS A 948 -31.50 14.72 32.84
N ILE A 949 -31.47 15.69 31.91
CA ILE A 949 -30.55 16.83 31.96
C ILE A 949 -30.59 17.62 33.27
N PRO A 950 -31.76 17.95 33.85
CA PRO A 950 -31.82 18.63 35.15
C PRO A 950 -31.12 17.85 36.27
N LEU A 951 -31.08 16.51 36.15
CA LEU A 951 -30.48 15.58 37.10
C LEU A 951 -28.98 15.35 36.87
N CYS A 952 -28.37 15.82 35.78
CA CYS A 952 -26.92 15.75 35.55
C CYS A 952 -26.28 17.15 35.63
N PRO A 953 -25.97 17.67 36.83
CA PRO A 953 -25.54 19.06 37.03
C PRO A 953 -24.19 19.42 36.45
N SER A 954 -23.34 18.44 36.22
CA SER A 954 -21.97 18.61 35.76
C SER A 954 -21.83 18.60 34.23
N LEU A 955 -22.90 18.34 33.47
CA LEU A 955 -22.80 18.13 32.03
C LEU A 955 -22.49 19.44 31.30
N VAL A 956 -21.39 19.43 30.57
CA VAL A 956 -20.80 20.60 29.90
C VAL A 956 -20.66 20.37 28.39
N SER A 957 -20.44 19.13 27.96
CA SER A 957 -20.31 18.75 26.56
C SER A 957 -21.24 17.57 26.21
N LEU A 958 -22.01 17.75 25.14
CA LEU A 958 -22.92 16.74 24.61
C LEU A 958 -22.75 16.58 23.10
N ASP A 959 -22.46 15.36 22.64
CA ASP A 959 -22.36 15.03 21.22
C ASP A 959 -23.51 14.11 20.79
N LEU A 960 -24.39 14.63 19.95
CA LEU A 960 -25.54 13.96 19.36
C LEU A 960 -25.42 13.88 17.82
N SER A 961 -24.21 14.01 17.28
CA SER A 961 -23.98 14.00 15.84
C SER A 961 -24.39 12.69 15.16
N ALA A 962 -24.69 12.75 13.87
CA ALA A 962 -25.01 11.61 13.01
C ALA A 962 -26.21 10.74 13.47
N ASN A 963 -27.19 11.34 14.13
CA ASN A 963 -28.50 10.78 14.45
C ASN A 963 -29.59 11.39 13.54
N PRO A 964 -29.75 10.89 12.29
CA PRO A 964 -30.60 11.53 11.29
C PRO A 964 -32.09 11.55 11.62
N ALA A 965 -32.57 10.71 12.55
CA ALA A 965 -33.97 10.66 12.98
C ALA A 965 -34.31 11.70 14.07
N VAL A 966 -33.34 12.49 14.54
CA VAL A 966 -33.58 13.64 15.41
C VAL A 966 -34.05 14.83 14.57
N THR A 967 -35.21 15.37 14.92
CA THR A 967 -35.85 16.51 14.24
C THR A 967 -35.89 17.73 15.15
N SER A 968 -36.62 18.77 14.70
CA SER A 968 -36.87 20.00 15.45
C SER A 968 -37.57 19.75 16.78
N GLU A 969 -38.44 18.74 16.86
CA GLU A 969 -39.24 18.43 18.05
C GLU A 969 -38.37 17.92 19.21
N GLY A 970 -37.43 17.02 18.90
CA GLY A 970 -36.44 16.54 19.87
C GLY A 970 -35.51 17.66 20.32
N LEU A 971 -35.00 18.47 19.38
CA LEU A 971 -34.12 19.60 19.72
C LEU A 971 -34.84 20.65 20.59
N HIS A 972 -36.11 20.95 20.32
CA HIS A 972 -36.90 21.87 21.13
C HIS A 972 -37.07 21.35 22.56
N SER A 973 -37.33 20.05 22.72
CA SER A 973 -37.43 19.40 24.03
C SER A 973 -36.10 19.49 24.80
N LEU A 974 -34.97 19.26 24.13
CA LEU A 974 -33.62 19.33 24.70
C LEU A 974 -33.27 20.74 25.19
N LEU A 975 -33.48 21.75 24.32
CA LEU A 975 -33.19 23.15 24.64
C LEU A 975 -34.13 23.68 25.74
N GLY A 976 -35.40 23.25 25.75
CA GLY A 976 -36.35 23.56 26.82
C GLY A 976 -35.86 23.06 28.18
N ALA A 977 -35.41 21.80 28.26
CA ALA A 977 -34.86 21.24 29.49
C ALA A 977 -33.56 21.93 29.95
N LEU A 978 -32.65 22.27 29.03
CA LEU A 978 -31.44 23.03 29.35
C LEU A 978 -31.75 24.42 29.90
N ARG A 979 -32.79 25.07 29.35
CA ARG A 979 -33.29 26.36 29.81
C ARG A 979 -33.89 26.27 31.21
N GLU A 980 -34.77 25.29 31.45
CA GLU A 980 -35.37 25.04 32.77
C GLU A 980 -34.30 24.71 33.83
N ALA A 981 -33.27 23.96 33.44
CA ALA A 981 -32.14 23.65 34.31
C ALA A 981 -31.22 24.85 34.59
N GLN A 982 -31.39 25.99 33.91
CA GLN A 982 -30.50 27.17 33.94
C GLN A 982 -29.01 26.82 33.71
N ARG A 983 -28.75 25.80 32.88
CA ARG A 983 -27.41 25.23 32.70
C ARG A 983 -27.02 25.21 31.23
N PRO A 984 -26.17 26.15 30.80
CA PRO A 984 -25.72 26.17 29.42
C PRO A 984 -24.59 25.15 29.19
N LEU A 985 -24.72 24.31 28.16
CA LEU A 985 -23.63 23.46 27.66
C LEU A 985 -22.55 24.35 27.03
N THR A 986 -21.28 24.02 27.24
CA THR A 986 -20.20 24.70 26.50
C THR A 986 -20.02 24.12 25.10
N HIS A 987 -20.35 22.83 24.93
CA HIS A 987 -20.27 22.13 23.67
C HIS A 987 -21.53 21.32 23.37
N LEU A 988 -22.16 21.60 22.24
CA LEU A 988 -23.24 20.78 21.68
C LEU A 988 -22.94 20.47 20.22
N ASN A 989 -22.71 19.19 19.91
CA ASN A 989 -22.46 18.73 18.54
C ASN A 989 -23.72 18.08 17.95
N LEU A 990 -24.22 18.64 16.85
CA LEU A 990 -25.41 18.18 16.12
C LEU A 990 -25.10 17.86 14.64
N GLN A 991 -23.81 17.77 14.27
CA GLN A 991 -23.39 17.56 12.89
C GLN A 991 -23.97 16.26 12.30
N GLY A 992 -24.36 16.25 11.02
CA GLY A 992 -24.82 15.01 10.36
C GLY A 992 -26.27 14.59 10.66
N ASN A 993 -27.02 15.38 11.42
CA ASN A 993 -28.46 15.18 11.64
C ASN A 993 -29.25 15.74 10.46
N SER A 994 -29.49 14.91 9.43
CA SER A 994 -30.01 15.35 8.12
C SER A 994 -31.38 16.02 8.19
N GLN A 995 -32.26 15.62 9.11
CA GLN A 995 -33.60 16.21 9.26
C GLN A 995 -33.56 17.63 9.89
N LEU A 996 -32.44 18.03 10.51
CA LEU A 996 -32.23 19.41 10.96
C LEU A 996 -31.80 20.35 9.83
N ARG A 997 -31.45 19.85 8.63
CA ARG A 997 -31.00 20.69 7.49
C ARG A 997 -32.06 21.65 6.97
N GLY A 998 -33.34 21.24 6.94
CA GLY A 998 -34.44 22.09 6.45
C GLY A 998 -34.86 23.20 7.42
N MET A 999 -34.40 23.13 8.67
CA MET A 999 -34.87 23.98 9.77
C MET A 999 -34.26 25.39 9.73
N PHE A 1000 -33.01 25.51 9.28
CA PHE A 1000 -32.26 26.77 9.26
C PHE A 1000 -32.62 27.71 8.09
N CYS A 1001 -33.51 27.28 7.19
CA CYS A 1001 -34.01 28.10 6.07
C CYS A 1001 -35.25 28.94 6.40
N THR A 1002 -35.83 28.82 7.61
CA THR A 1002 -37.00 29.61 8.02
C THR A 1002 -36.61 30.69 9.04
N VAL A 1003 -36.93 31.96 8.72
CA VAL A 1003 -36.62 33.14 9.55
C VAL A 1003 -37.16 33.00 10.99
N TYR A 1004 -38.31 32.34 11.15
CA TYR A 1004 -38.99 32.17 12.43
C TYR A 1004 -38.21 31.28 13.42
N MET A 1005 -37.60 30.19 12.95
CA MET A 1005 -36.84 29.26 13.80
C MET A 1005 -35.39 29.66 13.98
N LEU A 1006 -34.79 30.39 13.03
CA LEU A 1006 -33.52 31.07 13.25
C LEU A 1006 -33.68 32.07 14.39
N HIS A 1007 -34.77 32.85 14.41
CA HIS A 1007 -35.11 33.75 15.51
C HIS A 1007 -35.30 33.01 16.83
N TYR A 1008 -35.97 31.84 16.84
CA TYR A 1008 -36.14 31.01 18.03
C TYR A 1008 -34.80 30.44 18.56
N LEU A 1009 -33.91 29.94 17.69
CA LEU A 1009 -32.56 29.51 18.05
C LEU A 1009 -31.71 30.68 18.54
N THR A 1010 -31.81 31.84 17.89
CA THR A 1010 -31.10 33.06 18.30
C THR A 1010 -31.65 33.63 19.60
N GLN A 1011 -32.94 33.43 19.89
CA GLN A 1011 -33.58 33.78 21.16
C GLN A 1011 -33.16 32.81 22.27
N CYS A 1012 -33.19 31.49 22.03
CA CYS A 1012 -32.70 30.50 22.99
C CYS A 1012 -31.19 30.66 23.27
N ILE A 1013 -30.39 30.93 22.23
CA ILE A 1013 -28.95 31.22 22.35
C ILE A 1013 -28.74 32.60 22.98
N GLY A 1014 -29.55 33.60 22.66
CA GLY A 1014 -29.49 34.97 23.18
C GLY A 1014 -29.86 35.07 24.66
N GLU A 1015 -30.91 34.36 25.08
CA GLU A 1015 -31.33 34.21 26.48
C GLU A 1015 -30.33 33.34 27.26
N ALA A 1016 -29.74 32.30 26.65
CA ALA A 1016 -28.66 31.53 27.28
C ALA A 1016 -27.32 32.30 27.34
N ASN A 1017 -27.07 33.22 26.40
CA ASN A 1017 -25.95 34.16 26.44
C ASN A 1017 -26.14 35.25 27.49
N ALA A 1018 -27.39 35.64 27.81
CA ALA A 1018 -27.69 36.53 28.94
C ALA A 1018 -27.32 35.91 30.31
N LEU A 1019 -27.21 34.57 30.38
CA LEU A 1019 -26.66 33.81 31.52
C LEU A 1019 -25.13 33.57 31.42
N GLY A 1020 -24.47 34.04 30.35
CA GLY A 1020 -23.02 34.22 30.28
C GLY A 1020 -22.14 33.00 29.97
N ARG A 1021 -22.63 31.84 29.49
CA ARG A 1021 -21.75 30.66 29.24
C ARG A 1021 -22.20 29.64 28.15
N ILE A 1022 -22.32 29.98 26.86
CA ILE A 1022 -22.24 28.98 25.75
C ILE A 1022 -21.13 29.38 24.75
N PRO A 1023 -19.94 28.75 24.73
CA PRO A 1023 -18.90 29.12 23.77
C PRO A 1023 -19.01 28.43 22.40
N THR A 1024 -19.60 27.23 22.26
CA THR A 1024 -19.51 26.47 20.98
C THR A 1024 -20.68 25.51 20.73
N ILE A 1025 -21.55 25.83 19.77
CA ILE A 1025 -22.46 24.85 19.15
C ILE A 1025 -21.86 24.47 17.79
N SER A 1026 -21.46 23.20 17.62
CA SER A 1026 -20.91 22.70 16.36
C SER A 1026 -22.04 22.23 15.44
N LEU A 1027 -22.29 23.02 14.41
CA LEU A 1027 -23.24 22.78 13.33
C LEU A 1027 -22.50 22.93 12.00
N THR A 1028 -22.31 21.86 11.21
CA THR A 1028 -21.75 22.00 9.85
C THR A 1028 -22.34 20.99 8.85
N ALA A 1029 -23.27 21.51 8.02
CA ALA A 1029 -23.30 21.40 6.56
C ALA A 1029 -24.61 22.03 6.06
N ILE A 1030 -24.75 23.36 6.20
CA ILE A 1030 -25.70 24.15 5.41
C ILE A 1030 -24.91 24.64 4.20
N ALA A 1031 -25.16 24.05 3.04
CA ALA A 1031 -24.81 24.72 1.80
C ALA A 1031 -25.75 25.93 1.68
N PHE A 1032 -25.24 27.14 1.94
CA PHE A 1032 -25.99 28.33 1.59
C PHE A 1032 -26.05 28.42 0.06
N PRO A 1033 -27.22 28.68 -0.54
CA PRO A 1033 -27.27 29.09 -1.93
C PRO A 1033 -26.41 30.35 -2.08
N GLN A 1034 -25.56 30.40 -3.10
CA GLN A 1034 -24.78 31.59 -3.46
C GLN A 1034 -25.73 32.81 -3.52
N ASN A 1035 -25.59 33.76 -2.58
CA ASN A 1035 -26.18 35.13 -2.53
C ASN A 1035 -26.92 35.57 -1.24
N THR A 1036 -26.59 35.08 -0.04
CA THR A 1036 -27.11 35.72 1.20
C THR A 1036 -26.00 36.05 2.20
N CYS A 1037 -25.59 37.32 2.23
CA CYS A 1037 -24.81 37.89 3.33
C CYS A 1037 -25.73 38.10 4.54
N ILE A 1038 -25.48 37.38 5.64
CA ILE A 1038 -26.02 37.71 6.96
C ILE A 1038 -24.84 37.93 7.90
N THR A 1039 -24.67 39.18 8.34
CA THR A 1039 -23.68 39.64 9.31
C THR A 1039 -24.14 39.26 10.72
N GLY A 1040 -23.58 38.18 11.27
CA GLY A 1040 -23.80 37.76 12.65
C GLY A 1040 -22.76 36.72 13.06
N PHE A 1041 -21.60 37.17 13.55
CA PHE A 1041 -20.51 36.30 14.01
C PHE A 1041 -20.92 35.53 15.27
N VAL A 1042 -21.20 34.23 15.13
CA VAL A 1042 -20.98 33.25 16.21
C VAL A 1042 -19.48 32.96 16.21
N LYS A 1043 -18.79 33.16 17.34
CA LYS A 1043 -17.34 32.92 17.48
C LYS A 1043 -17.02 31.44 17.23
N VAL A 1044 -16.68 31.10 15.98
CA VAL A 1044 -15.99 29.87 15.62
C VAL A 1044 -14.54 30.05 16.04
N ASN A 1045 -14.04 29.16 16.90
CA ASN A 1045 -12.66 29.17 17.36
C ASN A 1045 -11.72 28.94 16.15
N PRO A 1046 -10.83 29.89 15.80
CA PRO A 1046 -10.05 29.84 14.56
C PRO A 1046 -8.93 28.79 14.53
N HIS A 1047 -8.71 28.04 15.62
CA HIS A 1047 -7.65 27.02 15.71
C HIS A 1047 -8.08 25.57 15.40
N VAL A 1048 -9.33 25.32 15.00
CA VAL A 1048 -9.81 23.96 14.61
C VAL A 1048 -10.47 23.96 13.21
N CYS A 1049 -10.09 24.91 12.36
CA CYS A 1049 -10.42 24.86 10.93
C CYS A 1049 -9.30 24.13 10.16
N HIS A 1050 -9.33 22.79 10.16
CA HIS A 1050 -8.88 22.06 8.96
C HIS A 1050 -10.05 22.01 7.99
N VAL A 1051 -10.35 23.16 7.40
CA VAL A 1051 -11.06 23.22 6.13
C VAL A 1051 -10.05 22.82 5.07
N ALA A 1052 -10.15 21.59 4.58
CA ALA A 1052 -9.66 21.27 3.26
C ALA A 1052 -10.55 22.01 2.25
N CYS A 1053 -10.26 23.30 2.04
CA CYS A 1053 -10.59 23.99 0.81
C CYS A 1053 -9.61 23.42 -0.23
N PHE A 1054 -10.02 22.33 -0.88
CA PHE A 1054 -9.46 22.02 -2.19
C PHE A 1054 -10.09 23.00 -3.19
N ASN A 1055 -9.21 23.76 -3.86
CA ASN A 1055 -9.43 24.06 -5.27
C ASN A 1055 -9.53 22.75 -6.06
#